data_AF-F0XCK6-F1
#
_entry.id   AF-F0XCK6-F1
#
_cell.length_a   1.000
_cell.length_b   1.000
_cell.length_c   1.000
_cell.angle_alpha   90.00
_cell.angle_beta   90.00
_cell.angle_gamma   90.00
#
_symmetry.space_group_name_H-M   'P 1'
#
loop_
_entity.id
_entity.type
_entity.pdbx_description
1 polymer ?
#
loop_
_entity_poly.entity_id
_entity_poly.type
_entity_poly.pdbx_seq_one_letter_code
_entity_poly.pdbx_strand_id
1 'polypeptide(L)'
;MIAYLAANNYTASAAALREELNLDESQYDATTAKKYETLLEKKWTSVIMDLESRNNALQSEVDNATPGSLMLRNKDPASWLPKAPPRYTLESHRNAINCIAFHPTFSSLATGSDDFTIKIWDWDIGELEKTIKGHTRAVLDVDYGGPKGNVLLVSCSSDLAIKLWDPADDYKNIRTLSGHDHSVSAVRFIPNSANLLVSASRDMTLKIWDVTTGFVVRTLHGHTAWVRDVVPAFDGRYLVSCGDDMTARLWDITSVATTNESKLTLYGHEHYIECCALAPPSAYVHLAQMAGLKRPPSAASSAEFVATGSRDKMIRLWDARGTCLRTLIGHDNWIRSLVFHPGGKFLLSAADDKTVRCWDLAQEGRCVKVISDPHERFVTSLRWAPSLVRSAGGTDQLAAGLSGTGADQNGNGRTDTTTVAANGTRTKEPQDVQIRCVVATGCVDSTEHLPAIEAASELELKAIYSRSQKTAETLHAKAGSSSAVDVYFDEPATAGRGLADLLARSDVAAVAVGIPITLQPAVVRQALAAGKHVISEKPVAATVAEARELIAEYEQMSSSSSSRPLWAVAENYRYQPGLQVAVAEARRLGGELVSFSLHSDRLVRDETSGGYINTSWRRQPTHPGGFLLDGGVHFVAALRQLMGSLGSLGDASEIARLACFAAQLQPHLPPVDTLRGVAVTRGGVSGVLNMSFGTEFGGPLLEVVVTTTEGRLTWTPRCVTVMRRGDVTPAVIDTADPAAFPAAEANGVKAEFAAFARSIATGAAAVDQLQSPREALQDLLVVETMLQSGAEGGALREL
;
A
#
# COMPACT_ATOMS: atom_id res chain seq x y z
N MET A 1 -24.81 14.55 -30.29
CA MET A 1 -25.10 15.83 -29.60
C MET A 1 -25.81 16.81 -30.52
N ILE A 2 -25.19 17.28 -31.63
CA ILE A 2 -25.82 18.22 -32.58
C ILE A 2 -27.17 17.70 -33.12
N ALA A 3 -27.22 16.44 -33.58
CA ALA A 3 -28.46 15.80 -34.05
C ALA A 3 -29.58 15.76 -33.00
N TYR A 4 -29.21 15.46 -31.75
CA TYR A 4 -30.13 15.40 -30.61
C TYR A 4 -30.66 16.80 -30.23
N LEU A 5 -29.79 17.81 -30.21
CA LEU A 5 -30.17 19.20 -29.92
C LEU A 5 -31.09 19.76 -31.02
N ALA A 6 -30.80 19.45 -32.28
CA ALA A 6 -31.64 19.86 -33.41
C ALA A 6 -33.03 19.22 -33.37
N ALA A 7 -33.11 17.92 -33.05
CA ALA A 7 -34.39 17.20 -32.93
C ALA A 7 -35.26 17.66 -31.74
N ASN A 8 -34.63 18.12 -30.66
CA ASN A 8 -35.30 18.68 -29.48
C ASN A 8 -35.55 20.20 -29.58
N ASN A 9 -35.50 20.78 -30.79
CA ASN A 9 -35.73 22.20 -31.08
C ASN A 9 -34.73 23.20 -30.45
N TYR A 10 -33.55 22.75 -30.02
CA TYR A 10 -32.46 23.62 -29.54
C TYR A 10 -31.54 24.04 -30.70
N THR A 11 -32.12 24.70 -31.69
CA THR A 11 -31.46 25.02 -32.97
C THR A 11 -30.30 26.02 -32.82
N ALA A 12 -30.41 26.98 -31.89
CA ALA A 12 -29.34 27.95 -31.61
C ALA A 12 -28.08 27.28 -31.03
N SER A 13 -28.26 26.37 -30.07
CA SER A 13 -27.15 25.62 -29.46
C SER A 13 -26.55 24.60 -30.43
N ALA A 14 -27.37 23.99 -31.29
CA ALA A 14 -26.89 23.11 -32.34
C ALA A 14 -26.04 23.85 -33.38
N ALA A 15 -26.43 25.08 -33.74
CA ALA A 15 -25.68 25.94 -34.67
C ALA A 15 -24.34 26.40 -34.07
N ALA A 16 -24.35 26.89 -32.83
CA ALA A 16 -23.13 27.31 -32.12
C ALA A 16 -22.12 26.16 -31.98
N LEU A 17 -22.58 24.97 -31.59
CA LEU A 17 -21.72 23.79 -31.45
C LEU A 17 -21.20 23.28 -32.80
N ARG A 18 -21.97 23.47 -33.89
CA ARG A 18 -21.52 23.12 -35.24
C ARG A 18 -20.43 24.07 -35.73
N GLU A 19 -20.55 25.35 -35.41
CA GLU A 19 -19.56 26.39 -35.72
C GLU A 19 -18.26 26.16 -34.94
N GLU A 20 -18.33 25.86 -33.63
CA GLU A 20 -17.16 25.55 -32.81
C GLU A 20 -16.39 24.30 -33.29
N LEU A 21 -17.09 23.34 -33.89
CA LEU A 21 -16.50 22.08 -34.35
C LEU A 21 -16.07 22.11 -35.83
N ASN A 22 -16.23 23.24 -36.54
CA ASN A 22 -15.87 23.40 -37.96
C ASN A 22 -16.39 22.26 -38.88
N LEU A 23 -17.66 21.87 -38.74
CA LEU A 23 -18.27 20.78 -39.51
C LEU A 23 -19.00 21.30 -40.77
N ASP A 24 -18.37 21.12 -41.94
CA ASP A 24 -18.91 21.49 -43.25
C ASP A 24 -20.23 20.76 -43.61
N GLU A 25 -21.05 21.36 -44.49
CA GLU A 25 -22.33 20.77 -44.98
C GLU A 25 -22.14 19.42 -45.70
N SER A 26 -20.94 19.12 -46.19
CA SER A 26 -20.62 17.85 -46.85
C SER A 26 -20.37 16.69 -45.89
N GLN A 27 -20.00 16.97 -44.62
CA GLN A 27 -19.66 15.94 -43.62
C GLN A 27 -20.81 15.62 -42.66
N TYR A 28 -21.77 16.53 -42.51
CA TYR A 28 -22.96 16.33 -41.69
C TYR A 28 -24.21 16.59 -42.55
N ASP A 29 -24.66 15.55 -43.24
CA ASP A 29 -25.85 15.55 -44.08
C ASP A 29 -27.14 15.27 -43.27
N ALA A 30 -28.30 15.58 -43.86
CA ALA A 30 -29.60 15.35 -43.23
C ALA A 30 -29.86 13.86 -42.89
N THR A 31 -29.24 12.95 -43.64
CA THR A 31 -29.31 11.50 -43.46
C THR A 31 -28.57 11.03 -42.20
N THR A 32 -27.43 11.63 -41.90
CA THR A 32 -26.56 11.38 -40.75
C THR A 32 -27.15 11.99 -39.49
N ALA A 33 -27.76 13.18 -39.60
CA ALA A 33 -28.52 13.79 -38.52
C ALA A 33 -29.67 12.86 -38.06
N LYS A 34 -30.43 12.30 -39.01
CA LYS A 34 -31.53 11.37 -38.71
C LYS A 34 -31.08 10.04 -38.10
N LYS A 35 -29.86 9.58 -38.42
CA LYS A 35 -29.26 8.36 -37.85
C LYS A 35 -28.90 8.52 -36.37
N TYR A 36 -28.45 9.71 -35.96
CA TYR A 36 -27.92 9.98 -34.61
C TYR A 36 -28.89 10.70 -33.68
N GLU A 37 -30.09 11.01 -34.15
CA GLU A 37 -31.17 11.69 -33.41
C GLU A 37 -31.51 10.99 -32.08
N THR A 38 -31.73 9.67 -32.11
CA THR A 38 -32.16 8.88 -30.94
C THR A 38 -31.03 8.12 -30.25
N LEU A 39 -29.78 8.26 -30.70
CA LEU A 39 -28.66 7.47 -30.17
C LEU A 39 -28.33 7.83 -28.72
N LEU A 40 -28.47 9.11 -28.36
CA LEU A 40 -28.18 9.59 -27.00
C LEU A 40 -29.21 9.06 -26.00
N GLU A 41 -30.49 9.06 -26.37
CA GLU A 41 -31.59 8.50 -25.58
C GLU A 41 -31.43 6.99 -25.39
N LYS A 42 -31.03 6.26 -26.45
CA LYS A 42 -30.73 4.82 -26.38
C LYS A 42 -29.55 4.50 -25.47
N LYS A 43 -28.48 5.32 -25.50
CA LYS A 43 -27.35 5.16 -24.58
C LYS A 43 -27.74 5.47 -23.13
N TRP A 44 -28.53 6.52 -22.91
CA TRP A 44 -29.01 6.89 -21.58
C TRP A 44 -29.96 5.84 -20.99
N THR A 45 -30.90 5.33 -21.78
CA THR A 45 -31.80 4.25 -21.33
C THR A 45 -31.04 2.96 -21.03
N SER A 46 -29.99 2.64 -21.79
CA SER A 46 -29.11 1.50 -21.48
C SER A 46 -28.35 1.68 -20.16
N VAL A 47 -27.87 2.89 -19.84
CA VAL A 47 -27.19 3.18 -18.57
C VAL A 47 -28.17 3.13 -17.40
N ILE A 48 -29.39 3.65 -17.58
CA ILE A 48 -30.45 3.59 -16.57
C ILE A 48 -30.83 2.13 -16.30
N MET A 49 -31.00 1.30 -17.33
CA MET A 49 -31.29 -0.13 -17.14
C MET A 49 -30.15 -0.88 -16.44
N ASP A 50 -28.88 -0.58 -16.76
CA ASP A 50 -27.73 -1.20 -16.07
C ASP A 50 -27.72 -0.80 -14.58
N LEU A 51 -27.97 0.48 -14.27
CA LEU A 51 -28.09 0.97 -12.89
C LEU A 51 -29.26 0.34 -12.14
N GLU A 52 -30.44 0.24 -12.76
CA GLU A 52 -31.61 -0.43 -12.17
C GLU A 52 -31.33 -1.92 -11.93
N SER A 53 -30.63 -2.59 -12.84
CA SER A 53 -30.26 -4.01 -12.68
C SER A 53 -29.31 -4.21 -11.48
N ARG A 54 -28.32 -3.33 -11.30
CA ARG A 54 -27.42 -3.37 -10.15
C ARG A 54 -28.14 -3.04 -8.85
N ASN A 55 -29.07 -2.09 -8.87
CA ASN A 55 -29.85 -1.72 -7.70
C ASN A 55 -30.77 -2.88 -7.27
N ASN A 56 -31.39 -3.57 -8.23
CA ASN A 56 -32.18 -4.77 -7.96
C ASN A 56 -31.33 -5.95 -7.47
N ALA A 57 -30.10 -6.11 -7.98
CA ALA A 57 -29.16 -7.14 -7.50
C ALA A 57 -28.75 -6.89 -6.05
N LEU A 58 -28.40 -5.65 -5.70
CA LEU A 58 -28.08 -5.24 -4.32
C LEU A 58 -29.28 -5.39 -3.39
N GLN A 59 -30.48 -5.03 -3.84
CA GLN A 59 -31.71 -5.21 -3.05
C GLN A 59 -32.00 -6.71 -2.81
N SER A 60 -31.80 -7.56 -3.82
CA SER A 60 -31.91 -9.01 -3.70
C SER A 60 -30.85 -9.60 -2.75
N GLU A 61 -29.61 -9.09 -2.74
CA GLU A 61 -28.60 -9.48 -1.75
C GLU A 61 -29.00 -9.09 -0.32
N VAL A 62 -29.61 -7.91 -0.15
CA VAL A 62 -30.16 -7.46 1.14
C VAL A 62 -31.30 -8.36 1.60
N ASP A 63 -32.20 -8.75 0.70
CA ASP A 63 -33.38 -9.57 1.01
C ASP A 63 -33.03 -11.05 1.24
N ASN A 64 -31.96 -11.56 0.59
CA ASN A 64 -31.47 -12.93 0.75
C ASN A 64 -30.46 -13.09 1.91
N ALA A 65 -30.08 -12.00 2.59
CA ALA A 65 -29.24 -12.07 3.78
C ALA A 65 -30.02 -12.74 4.94
N THR A 66 -29.64 -13.98 5.26
CA THR A 66 -30.21 -14.87 6.29
C THR A 66 -30.62 -14.17 7.61
N PRO A 67 -31.72 -14.57 8.29
CA PRO A 67 -32.23 -13.93 9.52
C PRO A 67 -31.25 -13.83 10.71
N GLY A 68 -30.14 -14.57 10.71
CA GLY A 68 -29.07 -14.45 11.71
C GLY A 68 -28.35 -13.09 11.68
N SER A 69 -28.26 -12.46 10.52
CA SER A 69 -27.66 -11.13 10.31
C SER A 69 -28.54 -10.02 10.91
N LEU A 70 -29.86 -10.18 10.81
CA LEU A 70 -30.85 -9.25 11.35
C LEU A 70 -30.98 -9.34 12.89
N MET A 71 -30.76 -10.51 13.48
CA MET A 71 -30.73 -10.68 14.95
C MET A 71 -29.51 -10.02 15.62
N LEU A 72 -28.37 -9.87 14.93
CA LEU A 72 -27.21 -9.13 15.46
C LEU A 72 -27.44 -7.62 15.52
N ARG A 73 -28.38 -7.09 14.74
CA ARG A 73 -28.74 -5.67 14.68
C ARG A 73 -29.56 -5.21 15.89
N ASN A 74 -29.98 -6.15 16.75
CA ASN A 74 -30.86 -5.91 17.91
C ASN A 74 -30.13 -5.91 19.27
N LYS A 75 -28.80 -5.79 19.27
CA LYS A 75 -28.02 -5.50 20.49
C LYS A 75 -27.75 -4.00 20.57
N ASP A 76 -27.96 -3.44 21.75
CA ASP A 76 -27.64 -2.04 22.05
C ASP A 76 -26.17 -1.75 21.67
N PRO A 77 -25.89 -0.84 20.71
CA PRO A 77 -24.54 -0.47 20.31
C PRO A 77 -23.66 -0.01 21.47
N ALA A 78 -24.24 0.54 22.55
CA ALA A 78 -23.49 0.94 23.74
C ALA A 78 -22.92 -0.25 24.54
N SER A 79 -23.46 -1.46 24.32
CA SER A 79 -23.08 -2.71 24.98
C SER A 79 -22.22 -3.64 24.12
N TRP A 80 -21.99 -3.29 22.86
CA TRP A 80 -21.29 -4.16 21.92
C TRP A 80 -19.80 -4.25 22.26
N LEU A 81 -19.25 -5.46 22.19
CA LEU A 81 -17.82 -5.72 22.37
C LEU A 81 -17.30 -6.60 21.23
N PRO A 82 -16.08 -6.34 20.72
CA PRO A 82 -15.49 -7.12 19.64
C PRO A 82 -15.36 -8.59 20.03
N LYS A 83 -15.45 -9.48 19.03
CA LYS A 83 -15.38 -10.95 19.21
C LYS A 83 -14.53 -11.57 18.10
N ALA A 84 -13.89 -12.70 18.41
CA ALA A 84 -13.28 -13.56 17.41
C ALA A 84 -14.33 -14.51 16.80
N PRO A 85 -14.14 -14.98 15.55
CA PRO A 85 -13.07 -14.58 14.60
C PRO A 85 -13.30 -13.17 14.02
N PRO A 86 -12.25 -12.50 13.50
CA PRO A 86 -12.39 -11.20 12.83
C PRO A 86 -13.28 -11.31 11.59
N ARG A 87 -13.93 -10.21 11.21
CA ARG A 87 -14.76 -10.16 9.98
C ARG A 87 -13.90 -10.24 8.73
N TYR A 88 -12.78 -9.50 8.71
CA TYR A 88 -11.82 -9.46 7.61
C TYR A 88 -10.40 -9.57 8.18
N THR A 89 -9.52 -10.24 7.43
CA THR A 89 -8.07 -10.27 7.65
C THR A 89 -7.43 -9.61 6.43
N LEU A 90 -6.83 -8.43 6.61
CA LEU A 90 -6.32 -7.60 5.52
C LEU A 90 -4.80 -7.74 5.42
N GLU A 91 -4.32 -8.49 4.43
CA GLU A 91 -2.89 -8.78 4.27
C GLU A 91 -2.32 -8.08 3.03
N SER A 92 -1.36 -7.18 3.23
CA SER A 92 -0.62 -6.53 2.13
C SER A 92 0.64 -5.79 2.58
N HIS A 93 0.69 -5.33 3.84
CA HIS A 93 1.90 -4.74 4.40
C HIS A 93 3.02 -5.79 4.50
N ARG A 94 4.25 -5.39 4.21
CA ARG A 94 5.41 -6.31 4.20
C ARG A 94 6.05 -6.46 5.59
N ASN A 95 5.85 -5.46 6.45
CA ASN A 95 6.39 -5.39 7.80
C ASN A 95 5.29 -5.05 8.81
N ALA A 96 5.67 -4.92 10.08
CA ALA A 96 4.78 -4.56 11.18
C ALA A 96 3.92 -3.32 10.87
N ILE A 97 2.65 -3.40 11.23
CA ILE A 97 1.72 -2.28 11.18
C ILE A 97 1.86 -1.52 12.50
N ASN A 98 2.17 -0.23 12.47
CA ASN A 98 2.36 0.57 13.69
C ASN A 98 1.10 1.31 14.10
N CYS A 99 0.27 1.70 13.13
CA CYS A 99 -0.82 2.64 13.36
C CYS A 99 -1.99 2.43 12.42
N ILE A 100 -3.17 2.85 12.89
CA ILE A 100 -4.45 2.69 12.20
C ILE A 100 -5.31 3.93 12.45
N ALA A 101 -5.91 4.48 11.39
CA ALA A 101 -6.88 5.57 11.47
C ALA A 101 -8.08 5.30 10.56
N PHE A 102 -9.29 5.46 11.12
CA PHE A 102 -10.52 5.41 10.33
C PHE A 102 -10.83 6.77 9.74
N HIS A 103 -11.32 6.79 8.51
CA HIS A 103 -11.92 8.00 7.95
C HIS A 103 -13.21 8.34 8.74
N PRO A 104 -13.46 9.62 9.08
CA PRO A 104 -14.59 10.01 9.93
C PRO A 104 -15.97 9.82 9.26
N THR A 105 -16.04 9.85 7.93
CA THR A 105 -17.30 9.72 7.17
C THR A 105 -17.37 8.41 6.37
N PHE A 106 -16.44 8.21 5.43
CA PHE A 106 -16.37 7.04 4.54
C PHE A 106 -15.94 5.73 5.21
N SER A 107 -16.15 4.61 4.52
CA SER A 107 -15.73 3.24 4.88
C SER A 107 -14.23 3.01 4.69
N SER A 108 -13.42 4.08 4.63
CA SER A 108 -11.97 3.98 4.42
C SER A 108 -11.19 3.87 5.75
N LEU A 109 -10.14 3.06 5.72
CA LEU A 109 -9.21 2.80 6.82
C LEU A 109 -7.79 3.05 6.33
N ALA A 110 -7.02 3.88 7.02
CA ALA A 110 -5.59 4.04 6.77
C ALA A 110 -4.77 3.21 7.76
N THR A 111 -3.74 2.54 7.26
CA THR A 111 -2.76 1.80 8.07
C THR A 111 -1.34 2.23 7.71
N GLY A 112 -0.51 2.52 8.71
CA GLY A 112 0.90 2.85 8.52
C GLY A 112 1.82 1.75 9.04
N SER A 113 2.93 1.49 8.35
CA SER A 113 3.79 0.35 8.60
C SER A 113 5.29 0.70 8.61
N ASP A 114 6.07 -0.21 9.20
CA ASP A 114 7.53 -0.32 9.07
C ASP A 114 8.00 -0.59 7.64
N ASP A 115 7.10 -0.89 6.69
CA ASP A 115 7.42 -0.97 5.25
C ASP A 115 7.45 0.41 4.56
N PHE A 116 7.30 1.49 5.35
CA PHE A 116 7.37 2.90 4.95
C PHE A 116 6.17 3.35 4.10
N THR A 117 5.16 2.50 3.96
CA THR A 117 3.95 2.80 3.22
C THR A 117 2.78 3.05 4.15
N ILE A 118 1.81 3.78 3.62
CA ILE A 118 0.47 3.88 4.19
C ILE A 118 -0.46 3.18 3.21
N LYS A 119 -1.29 2.26 3.70
CA LYS A 119 -2.30 1.60 2.88
C LYS A 119 -3.69 2.08 3.27
N ILE A 120 -4.52 2.31 2.26
CA ILE A 120 -5.92 2.69 2.40
C ILE A 120 -6.75 1.49 1.99
N TRP A 121 -7.69 1.12 2.86
CA TRP A 121 -8.53 -0.04 2.72
C TRP A 121 -9.99 0.39 2.80
N ASP A 122 -10.86 -0.29 2.06
CA ASP A 122 -12.29 -0.27 2.36
C ASP A 122 -12.57 -1.34 3.41
N TRP A 123 -13.02 -0.96 4.60
CA TRP A 123 -13.29 -1.91 5.69
C TRP A 123 -14.68 -2.55 5.63
N ASP A 124 -15.58 -2.08 4.76
CA ASP A 124 -16.88 -2.71 4.51
C ASP A 124 -16.73 -3.88 3.51
N ILE A 125 -15.90 -3.72 2.48
CA ILE A 125 -15.63 -4.73 1.44
C ILE A 125 -14.43 -5.60 1.82
N GLY A 126 -13.43 -5.04 2.52
CA GLY A 126 -12.21 -5.75 2.92
C GLY A 126 -11.13 -5.77 1.83
N GLU A 127 -11.08 -4.75 0.98
CA GLU A 127 -10.14 -4.65 -0.13
C GLU A 127 -9.14 -3.50 0.05
N LEU A 128 -7.96 -3.66 -0.56
CA LEU A 128 -6.95 -2.61 -0.64
C LEU A 128 -7.33 -1.61 -1.74
N GLU A 129 -7.72 -0.39 -1.36
CA GLU A 129 -8.01 0.68 -2.31
C GLU A 129 -6.71 1.27 -2.86
N LYS A 130 -5.75 1.58 -1.96
CA LYS A 130 -4.56 2.34 -2.35
C LYS A 130 -3.35 2.06 -1.48
N THR A 131 -2.17 2.16 -2.09
CA THR A 131 -0.89 2.25 -1.37
C THR A 131 -0.27 3.63 -1.61
N ILE A 132 -0.14 4.40 -0.53
CA ILE A 132 0.49 5.72 -0.49
C ILE A 132 1.96 5.52 -0.10
N LYS A 133 2.85 6.05 -0.92
CA LYS A 133 4.29 6.04 -0.69
C LYS A 133 4.80 7.47 -0.61
N GLY A 134 5.75 7.72 0.28
CA GLY A 134 6.48 8.99 0.30
C GLY A 134 7.20 9.33 1.61
N HIS A 135 6.99 8.56 2.68
CA HIS A 135 7.88 8.54 3.83
C HIS A 135 9.15 7.77 3.53
N THR A 136 10.27 8.17 4.14
CA THR A 136 11.55 7.51 3.92
C THR A 136 11.86 6.42 4.95
N ARG A 137 11.18 6.44 6.09
CA ARG A 137 11.33 5.43 7.14
C ARG A 137 9.97 5.01 7.68
N ALA A 138 9.98 4.13 8.70
CA ALA A 138 8.79 3.58 9.34
C ALA A 138 7.74 4.65 9.64
N VAL A 139 6.52 4.42 9.14
CA VAL A 139 5.37 5.27 9.47
C VAL A 139 4.90 4.84 10.85
N LEU A 140 5.05 5.74 11.82
CA LEU A 140 4.80 5.43 13.23
C LEU A 140 3.36 5.75 13.62
N ASP A 141 2.77 6.78 13.01
CA ASP A 141 1.39 7.16 13.30
C ASP A 141 0.69 7.80 12.09
N VAL A 142 -0.64 7.64 12.05
CA VAL A 142 -1.53 8.23 11.04
C VAL A 142 -2.80 8.72 11.72
N ASP A 143 -3.40 9.79 11.20
CA ASP A 143 -4.67 10.31 11.70
C ASP A 143 -5.48 10.98 10.58
N TYR A 144 -6.81 10.90 10.66
CA TYR A 144 -7.71 11.65 9.78
C TYR A 144 -8.32 12.84 10.52
N GLY A 145 -8.32 14.00 9.89
CA GLY A 145 -8.88 15.21 10.48
C GLY A 145 -8.73 16.39 9.53
N GLY A 146 -8.79 17.62 10.04
CA GLY A 146 -8.66 18.83 9.23
C GLY A 146 -9.85 19.78 9.35
N PRO A 147 -9.82 20.90 8.60
CA PRO A 147 -10.87 21.90 8.64
C PRO A 147 -12.23 21.31 8.20
N LYS A 148 -13.32 21.86 8.75
CA LYS A 148 -14.68 21.38 8.47
C LYS A 148 -14.94 21.36 6.96
N GLY A 149 -15.21 20.16 6.42
CA GLY A 149 -15.50 19.96 5.00
C GLY A 149 -14.31 19.54 4.13
N ASN A 150 -13.08 19.56 4.65
CA ASN A 150 -11.91 19.02 3.97
C ASN A 150 -11.14 18.08 4.91
N VAL A 151 -11.44 16.78 4.81
CA VAL A 151 -10.76 15.76 5.60
C VAL A 151 -9.42 15.45 4.95
N LEU A 152 -8.35 15.69 5.68
CA LEU A 152 -6.98 15.36 5.33
C LEU A 152 -6.52 14.13 6.09
N LEU A 153 -5.55 13.43 5.51
CA LEU A 153 -4.78 12.40 6.19
C LEU A 153 -3.43 12.99 6.58
N VAL A 154 -3.02 12.79 7.83
CA VAL A 154 -1.66 13.09 8.28
C VAL A 154 -0.94 11.81 8.63
N SER A 155 0.37 11.79 8.40
CA SER A 155 1.24 10.71 8.81
C SER A 155 2.54 11.24 9.37
N CYS A 156 3.13 10.52 10.33
CA CYS A 156 4.45 10.82 10.85
C CYS A 156 5.36 9.60 10.80
N SER A 157 6.67 9.85 10.74
CA SER A 157 7.63 8.80 10.51
C SER A 157 8.93 8.99 11.28
N SER A 158 9.69 7.90 11.33
CA SER A 158 11.08 7.88 11.78
C SER A 158 12.03 8.71 10.88
N ASP A 159 11.56 9.22 9.75
CA ASP A 159 12.26 10.12 8.83
C ASP A 159 12.27 11.59 9.27
N LEU A 160 11.81 11.88 10.49
CA LEU A 160 11.69 13.22 11.09
C LEU A 160 10.57 14.08 10.48
N ALA A 161 9.91 13.60 9.43
CA ALA A 161 8.91 14.35 8.70
C ALA A 161 7.49 13.97 9.11
N ILE A 162 6.62 14.96 9.00
CA ILE A 162 5.16 14.76 9.05
C ILE A 162 4.61 15.13 7.68
N LYS A 163 3.76 14.29 7.10
CA LYS A 163 3.22 14.51 5.75
C LYS A 163 1.71 14.64 5.79
N LEU A 164 1.20 15.60 5.04
CA LEU A 164 -0.22 15.83 4.82
C LEU A 164 -0.60 15.32 3.43
N TRP A 165 -1.69 14.56 3.36
CA TRP A 165 -2.20 13.94 2.16
C TRP A 165 -3.65 14.35 1.96
N ASP A 166 -4.04 14.59 0.71
CA ASP A 166 -5.41 14.95 0.34
C ASP A 166 -6.19 13.74 -0.17
N PRO A 167 -7.12 13.14 0.60
CA PRO A 167 -7.97 12.07 0.10
C PRO A 167 -8.80 12.46 -1.14
N ALA A 168 -9.14 13.75 -1.32
CA ALA A 168 -9.93 14.22 -2.46
C ALA A 168 -9.09 14.40 -3.74
N ASP A 169 -7.81 14.72 -3.61
CA ASP A 169 -6.83 14.78 -4.71
C ASP A 169 -5.95 13.51 -4.71
N ASP A 170 -6.62 12.35 -4.69
CA ASP A 170 -5.99 11.04 -4.87
C ASP A 170 -4.82 10.78 -3.90
N TYR A 171 -4.97 11.17 -2.63
CA TYR A 171 -3.94 11.07 -1.59
C TYR A 171 -2.60 11.70 -1.96
N LYS A 172 -2.61 12.78 -2.75
CA LYS A 172 -1.41 13.53 -3.09
C LYS A 172 -0.81 14.19 -1.85
N ASN A 173 0.52 14.20 -1.75
CA ASN A 173 1.19 14.93 -0.68
C ASN A 173 1.02 16.44 -0.90
N ILE A 174 0.22 17.08 -0.05
CA ILE A 174 0.02 18.54 -0.05
C ILE A 174 1.24 19.22 0.56
N ARG A 175 1.77 18.62 1.64
CA ARG A 175 2.85 19.24 2.42
C ARG A 175 3.68 18.21 3.16
N THR A 176 4.95 18.56 3.35
CA THR A 176 5.87 17.90 4.28
C THR A 176 6.28 18.94 5.34
N LEU A 177 5.97 18.66 6.60
CA LEU A 177 6.33 19.46 7.76
C LEU A 177 7.64 18.91 8.34
N SER A 178 8.66 19.76 8.37
CA SER A 178 9.98 19.44 8.88
C SER A 178 10.31 20.38 10.04
N GLY A 179 10.84 19.86 11.14
CA GLY A 179 11.22 20.67 12.30
C GLY A 179 11.40 19.92 13.61
N HIS A 180 11.14 18.61 13.65
CA HIS A 180 11.62 17.73 14.72
C HIS A 180 13.05 17.26 14.43
N ASP A 181 13.84 17.09 15.49
CA ASP A 181 15.25 16.69 15.37
C ASP A 181 15.45 15.16 15.50
N HIS A 182 14.38 14.44 15.82
CA HIS A 182 14.37 12.99 15.90
C HIS A 182 13.00 12.42 15.46
N SER A 183 12.97 11.10 15.23
CA SER A 183 11.78 10.26 14.93
C SER A 183 10.49 10.79 15.57
N VAL A 184 9.48 11.04 14.75
CA VAL A 184 8.16 11.50 15.19
C VAL A 184 7.28 10.28 15.44
N SER A 185 6.89 10.08 16.69
CA SER A 185 6.23 8.86 17.18
C SER A 185 4.71 8.93 17.09
N ALA A 186 4.12 10.11 17.26
CA ALA A 186 2.68 10.29 17.22
C ALA A 186 2.29 11.62 16.57
N VAL A 187 1.12 11.64 15.93
CA VAL A 187 0.57 12.82 15.26
C VAL A 187 -0.95 12.81 15.31
N ARG A 188 -1.56 13.95 15.68
CA ARG A 188 -3.03 14.10 15.77
C ARG A 188 -3.49 15.46 15.30
N PHE A 189 -4.66 15.50 14.66
CA PHE A 189 -5.37 16.76 14.46
C PHE A 189 -5.99 17.24 15.76
N ILE A 190 -5.90 18.55 16.04
CA ILE A 190 -6.53 19.14 17.22
C ILE A 190 -7.99 19.46 16.87
N PRO A 191 -8.99 18.80 17.49
CA PRO A 191 -10.40 19.01 17.18
C PRO A 191 -10.83 20.45 17.45
N ASN A 192 -11.84 20.95 16.71
CA ASN A 192 -12.40 22.31 16.86
C ASN A 192 -11.44 23.49 16.68
N SER A 193 -10.13 23.24 16.51
CA SER A 193 -9.19 24.22 16.01
C SER A 193 -9.36 24.34 14.50
N ALA A 194 -9.24 25.55 13.95
CA ALA A 194 -9.49 25.75 12.52
C ALA A 194 -8.52 24.91 11.66
N ASN A 195 -7.24 24.81 12.06
CA ASN A 195 -6.18 24.21 11.25
C ASN A 195 -4.96 23.74 12.09
N LEU A 196 -5.12 23.26 13.34
CA LEU A 196 -3.96 22.87 14.16
C LEU A 196 -3.75 21.35 14.22
N LEU A 197 -2.48 20.99 14.30
CA LEU A 197 -1.98 19.62 14.45
C LEU A 197 -0.98 19.58 15.61
N VAL A 198 -0.91 18.47 16.33
CA VAL A 198 0.15 18.21 17.30
C VAL A 198 0.95 16.97 16.89
N SER A 199 2.27 17.00 17.15
CA SER A 199 3.15 15.85 17.03
C SER A 199 4.01 15.66 18.27
N ALA A 200 4.37 14.41 18.54
CA ALA A 200 5.27 13.98 19.60
C ALA A 200 6.50 13.30 18.98
N SER A 201 7.68 13.54 19.55
CA SER A 201 8.95 13.04 19.01
C SER A 201 9.89 12.50 20.08
N ARG A 202 10.87 11.72 19.61
CA ARG A 202 12.05 11.30 20.35
C ARG A 202 12.99 12.45 20.71
N ASP A 203 12.82 13.63 20.12
CA ASP A 203 13.54 14.84 20.53
C ASP A 203 13.06 15.42 21.88
N MET A 204 12.18 14.71 22.60
CA MET A 204 11.64 15.06 23.91
C MET A 204 10.64 16.23 23.88
N THR A 205 10.25 16.69 22.69
CA THR A 205 9.32 17.81 22.52
C THR A 205 7.99 17.38 21.91
N LEU A 206 6.97 18.21 22.14
CA LEU A 206 5.78 18.22 21.30
C LEU A 206 5.77 19.50 20.46
N LYS A 207 5.35 19.40 19.20
CA LYS A 207 5.21 20.58 18.33
C LYS A 207 3.76 20.73 17.89
N ILE A 208 3.27 21.96 17.94
CA ILE A 208 1.97 22.35 17.40
C ILE A 208 2.23 23.03 16.06
N TRP A 209 1.53 22.57 15.04
CA TRP A 209 1.69 23.01 13.66
C TRP A 209 0.41 23.65 13.15
N ASP A 210 0.57 24.64 12.29
CA ASP A 210 -0.53 25.13 11.46
C ASP A 210 -0.55 24.32 10.17
N VAL A 211 -1.66 23.63 9.93
CA VAL A 211 -1.90 22.76 8.77
C VAL A 211 -1.93 23.57 7.47
N THR A 212 -2.35 24.84 7.50
CA THR A 212 -2.49 25.70 6.32
C THR A 212 -1.17 26.31 5.89
N THR A 213 -0.34 26.74 6.84
CA THR A 213 0.98 27.35 6.55
C THR A 213 2.12 26.34 6.56
N GLY A 214 1.99 25.27 7.35
CA GLY A 214 3.02 24.27 7.57
C GLY A 214 4.08 24.64 8.61
N PHE A 215 3.92 25.77 9.29
CA PHE A 215 4.89 26.25 10.27
C PHE A 215 4.59 25.72 11.67
N VAL A 216 5.65 25.60 12.47
CA VAL A 216 5.55 25.33 13.90
C VAL A 216 5.03 26.58 14.61
N VAL A 217 3.86 26.47 15.23
CA VAL A 217 3.23 27.53 16.02
C VAL A 217 3.80 27.55 17.44
N ARG A 218 4.04 26.37 18.03
CA ARG A 218 4.54 26.24 19.41
C ARG A 218 5.36 24.97 19.56
N THR A 219 6.44 25.02 20.34
CA THR A 219 7.19 23.84 20.80
C THR A 219 7.04 23.71 22.32
N LEU A 220 6.44 22.63 22.79
CA LEU A 220 6.23 22.33 24.20
C LEU A 220 7.41 21.52 24.74
N HIS A 221 7.96 21.97 25.85
CA HIS A 221 9.12 21.35 26.50
C HIS A 221 8.70 20.88 27.89
N GLY A 222 9.13 19.70 28.30
CA GLY A 222 8.87 19.23 29.66
C GLY A 222 9.17 17.77 29.87
N HIS A 223 8.92 16.91 28.86
CA HIS A 223 9.38 15.54 28.89
C HIS A 223 10.91 15.48 28.91
N THR A 224 11.47 14.51 29.64
CA THR A 224 12.92 14.34 29.80
C THR A 224 13.47 13.18 28.97
N ALA A 225 12.61 12.51 28.21
CA ALA A 225 12.95 11.41 27.31
C ALA A 225 11.93 11.36 26.14
N TRP A 226 11.99 10.30 25.33
CA TRP A 226 11.15 10.13 24.14
C TRP A 226 9.65 10.20 24.48
N VAL A 227 8.93 11.12 23.83
CA VAL A 227 7.47 11.19 23.89
C VAL A 227 6.85 10.16 22.94
N ARG A 228 6.16 9.15 23.46
CA ARG A 228 5.61 8.01 22.70
C ARG A 228 4.29 8.32 22.03
N ASP A 229 3.40 9.02 22.72
CA ASP A 229 2.04 9.27 22.25
C ASP A 229 1.54 10.65 22.68
N VAL A 230 0.56 11.16 21.93
CA VAL A 230 -0.13 12.41 22.20
C VAL A 230 -1.59 12.30 21.77
N VAL A 231 -2.50 12.75 22.63
CA VAL A 231 -3.94 12.74 22.38
C VAL A 231 -4.56 14.09 22.73
N PRO A 232 -5.20 14.78 21.76
CA PRO A 232 -5.94 16.00 22.03
C PRO A 232 -7.31 15.72 22.65
N ALA A 233 -7.76 16.65 23.49
CA ALA A 233 -9.12 16.64 24.01
C ALA A 233 -10.14 16.99 22.91
N PHE A 234 -11.39 16.53 23.07
CA PHE A 234 -12.46 16.74 22.08
C PHE A 234 -12.82 18.22 21.85
N ASP A 235 -12.51 19.10 22.81
CA ASP A 235 -12.70 20.54 22.70
C ASP A 235 -11.49 21.27 22.08
N GLY A 236 -10.38 20.56 21.86
CA GLY A 236 -9.13 21.11 21.35
C GLY A 236 -8.35 21.95 22.34
N ARG A 237 -8.78 22.05 23.61
CA ARG A 237 -8.13 22.93 24.60
C ARG A 237 -6.93 22.29 25.29
N TYR A 238 -7.01 20.99 25.52
CA TYR A 238 -5.99 20.24 26.24
C TYR A 238 -5.36 19.16 25.37
N LEU A 239 -4.13 18.81 25.72
CA LEU A 239 -3.41 17.66 25.16
C LEU A 239 -2.93 16.79 26.32
N VAL A 240 -2.95 15.48 26.14
CA VAL A 240 -2.21 14.54 27.00
C VAL A 240 -1.07 13.95 26.19
N SER A 241 0.12 13.89 26.75
CA SER A 241 1.26 13.18 26.17
C SER A 241 1.82 12.19 27.18
N CYS A 242 2.53 11.17 26.68
CA CYS A 242 3.24 10.21 27.54
C CYS A 242 4.52 9.72 26.88
N GLY A 243 5.45 9.14 27.65
CA GLY A 243 6.73 8.71 27.09
C GLY A 243 7.62 7.83 27.96
N ASP A 244 8.88 7.74 27.53
CA ASP A 244 9.94 6.92 28.15
C ASP A 244 10.43 7.50 29.48
N ASP A 245 10.06 8.74 29.82
CA ASP A 245 10.32 9.32 31.15
C ASP A 245 9.37 8.80 32.24
N MET A 246 8.52 7.82 31.89
CA MET A 246 7.55 7.17 32.78
C MET A 246 6.48 8.13 33.31
N THR A 247 6.31 9.29 32.67
CA THR A 247 5.30 10.27 33.02
C THR A 247 4.29 10.47 31.90
N ALA A 248 3.05 10.79 32.28
CA ALA A 248 2.08 11.37 31.36
C ALA A 248 1.82 12.82 31.78
N ARG A 249 1.69 13.73 30.81
CA ARG A 249 1.58 15.17 31.04
C ARG A 249 0.33 15.73 30.38
N LEU A 250 -0.37 16.61 31.10
CA LEU A 250 -1.50 17.38 30.60
C LEU A 250 -1.04 18.79 30.26
N TRP A 251 -1.40 19.27 29.08
CA TRP A 251 -1.02 20.58 28.55
C TRP A 251 -2.29 21.40 28.27
N ASP A 252 -2.30 22.68 28.64
CA ASP A 252 -3.34 23.64 28.21
C ASP A 252 -2.75 24.49 27.07
N ILE A 253 -3.30 24.34 25.86
CA ILE A 253 -2.79 25.07 24.69
C ILE A 253 -3.42 26.45 24.51
N THR A 254 -4.50 26.75 25.25
CA THR A 254 -5.23 28.02 25.18
C THR A 254 -4.74 29.06 26.16
N SER A 255 -4.03 28.66 27.22
CA SER A 255 -3.47 29.59 28.18
C SER A 255 -2.49 30.53 27.49
N VAL A 256 -2.74 31.83 27.63
CA VAL A 256 -1.91 32.94 27.12
C VAL A 256 -0.62 33.10 27.94
N ALA A 257 -0.49 32.36 29.05
CA ALA A 257 0.77 32.29 29.77
C ALA A 257 1.82 31.64 28.86
N THR A 258 2.86 32.40 28.52
CA THR A 258 4.06 32.03 27.75
C THR A 258 4.84 30.83 28.34
N THR A 259 4.38 30.25 29.44
CA THR A 259 4.99 29.09 30.07
C THR A 259 4.68 27.84 29.24
N ASN A 260 5.68 27.34 28.52
CA ASN A 260 5.67 26.02 27.86
C ASN A 260 5.62 24.85 28.86
N GLU A 261 5.07 25.05 30.06
CA GLU A 261 5.05 24.07 31.15
C GLU A 261 3.76 23.24 31.11
N SER A 262 3.89 21.95 31.47
CA SER A 262 2.75 21.06 31.62
C SER A 262 1.90 21.46 32.83
N LYS A 263 0.58 21.55 32.66
CA LYS A 263 -0.39 21.84 33.72
C LYS A 263 -0.36 20.81 34.85
N LEU A 264 -0.20 19.54 34.49
CA LEU A 264 -0.18 18.42 35.42
C LEU A 264 0.77 17.35 34.90
N THR A 265 1.53 16.73 35.80
CA THR A 265 2.35 15.54 35.51
C THR A 265 1.84 14.38 36.36
N LEU A 266 1.55 13.26 35.71
CA LEU A 266 1.03 12.04 36.29
C LEU A 266 2.20 11.10 36.57
N TYR A 267 2.47 10.86 37.85
CA TYR A 267 3.53 9.96 38.32
C TYR A 267 2.93 8.66 38.84
N GLY A 268 3.53 7.53 38.50
CA GLY A 268 3.21 6.25 39.13
C GLY A 268 3.51 4.99 38.32
N HIS A 269 3.73 5.10 37.01
CA HIS A 269 4.19 3.95 36.22
C HIS A 269 5.64 3.59 36.57
N GLU A 270 5.97 2.30 36.50
CA GLU A 270 7.31 1.77 36.82
C GLU A 270 8.16 1.54 35.57
N HIS A 271 7.58 1.75 34.38
CA HIS A 271 8.24 1.63 33.09
C HIS A 271 7.63 2.60 32.07
N TYR A 272 8.29 2.72 30.92
CA TYR A 272 7.87 3.53 29.76
C TYR A 272 6.39 3.40 29.45
N ILE A 273 5.75 4.55 29.28
CA ILE A 273 4.33 4.64 28.90
C ILE A 273 4.27 4.69 27.38
N GLU A 274 3.60 3.71 26.76
CA GLU A 274 3.52 3.57 25.31
C GLU A 274 2.32 4.32 24.72
N CYS A 275 1.21 4.39 25.45
CA CYS A 275 -0.02 4.98 24.95
C CYS A 275 -0.81 5.70 26.06
N CYS A 276 -1.58 6.71 25.64
CA CYS A 276 -2.48 7.44 26.50
C CYS A 276 -3.84 7.64 25.81
N ALA A 277 -4.90 7.82 26.60
CA ALA A 277 -6.24 8.08 26.08
C ALA A 277 -7.00 9.03 27.00
N LEU A 278 -7.68 10.01 26.42
CA LEU A 278 -8.61 10.88 27.12
C LEU A 278 -9.99 10.27 27.17
N ALA A 279 -10.61 10.26 28.35
CA ALA A 279 -11.95 9.72 28.52
C ALA A 279 -12.99 10.61 27.84
N PRO A 280 -13.90 10.06 27.01
CA PRO A 280 -15.00 10.84 26.46
C PRO A 280 -16.02 11.18 27.56
N PRO A 281 -16.86 12.22 27.37
CA PRO A 281 -17.92 12.58 28.31
C PRO A 281 -18.86 11.43 28.69
N SER A 282 -19.09 10.48 27.77
CA SER A 282 -19.89 9.28 28.03
C SER A 282 -19.29 8.38 29.12
N ALA A 283 -17.98 8.40 29.33
CA ALA A 283 -17.30 7.61 30.37
C ALA A 283 -17.31 8.27 31.75
N TYR A 284 -17.63 9.57 31.85
CA TYR A 284 -17.54 10.34 33.09
C TYR A 284 -18.44 9.78 34.19
N VAL A 285 -19.62 9.25 33.85
CA VAL A 285 -20.53 8.66 34.83
C VAL A 285 -19.90 7.50 35.60
N HIS A 286 -19.11 6.66 34.91
CA HIS A 286 -18.47 5.50 35.51
C HIS A 286 -17.17 5.87 36.24
N LEU A 287 -16.36 6.75 35.64
CA LEU A 287 -15.08 7.20 36.22
C LEU A 287 -15.29 8.11 37.43
N ALA A 288 -16.32 8.96 37.42
CA ALA A 288 -16.66 9.82 38.55
C ALA A 288 -17.08 9.00 39.78
N GLN A 289 -17.79 7.88 39.59
CA GLN A 289 -18.13 6.95 40.66
C GLN A 289 -16.86 6.35 41.28
N MET A 290 -15.90 5.91 40.46
CA MET A 290 -14.59 5.43 40.91
C MET A 290 -13.79 6.52 41.66
N ALA A 291 -13.91 7.78 41.24
CA ALA A 291 -13.28 8.92 41.90
C ALA A 291 -14.00 9.39 43.17
N GLY A 292 -15.12 8.76 43.56
CA GLY A 292 -15.91 9.17 44.73
C GLY A 292 -16.64 10.51 44.56
N LEU A 293 -16.84 10.97 43.32
CA LEU A 293 -17.56 12.20 43.02
C LEU A 293 -19.07 11.97 43.09
N LYS A 294 -19.79 12.84 43.81
CA LYS A 294 -21.26 12.76 43.96
C LYS A 294 -22.03 12.96 42.66
N ARG A 295 -21.45 13.71 41.72
CA ARG A 295 -22.00 13.98 40.39
C ARG A 295 -20.87 13.90 39.36
N PRO A 296 -21.14 13.35 38.16
CA PRO A 296 -20.15 13.34 37.11
C PRO A 296 -19.83 14.77 36.65
N PRO A 297 -18.61 15.02 36.17
CA PRO A 297 -18.25 16.26 35.48
C PRO A 297 -19.22 16.59 34.34
N SER A 298 -19.31 17.88 34.01
CA SER A 298 -20.13 18.35 32.88
C SER A 298 -19.67 17.71 31.57
N ALA A 299 -20.61 17.36 30.70
CA ALA A 299 -20.29 16.84 29.36
C ALA A 299 -19.55 17.86 28.47
N ALA A 300 -19.62 19.15 28.82
CA ALA A 300 -18.84 20.20 28.18
C ALA A 300 -17.39 20.29 28.72
N SER A 301 -17.09 19.65 29.85
CA SER A 301 -15.74 19.64 30.42
C SER A 301 -14.88 18.58 29.75
N SER A 302 -13.61 18.89 29.55
CA SER A 302 -12.64 18.06 28.86
C SER A 302 -11.44 17.77 29.77
N ALA A 303 -10.71 16.70 29.47
CA ALA A 303 -9.53 16.28 30.24
C ALA A 303 -9.79 16.01 31.74
N GLU A 304 -11.00 15.54 32.07
CA GLU A 304 -11.38 15.18 33.44
C GLU A 304 -10.74 13.85 33.91
N PHE A 305 -10.60 12.90 32.98
CA PHE A 305 -10.00 11.60 33.25
C PHE A 305 -9.10 11.14 32.11
N VAL A 306 -8.03 10.43 32.47
CA VAL A 306 -7.01 9.93 31.54
C VAL A 306 -6.77 8.44 31.80
N ALA A 307 -6.54 7.66 30.75
CA ALA A 307 -6.01 6.30 30.84
C ALA A 307 -4.60 6.25 30.23
N THR A 308 -3.69 5.51 30.86
CA THR A 308 -2.31 5.31 30.36
C THR A 308 -1.95 3.84 30.39
N GLY A 309 -1.26 3.37 29.35
CA GLY A 309 -0.79 1.99 29.21
C GLY A 309 0.73 1.94 29.12
N SER A 310 1.35 1.06 29.91
CA SER A 310 2.80 1.01 30.05
C SER A 310 3.38 -0.37 29.80
N ARG A 311 4.69 -0.39 29.59
CA ARG A 311 5.53 -1.60 29.57
C ARG A 311 5.61 -2.30 30.93
N ASP A 312 5.16 -1.66 32.01
CA ASP A 312 4.95 -2.31 33.31
C ASP A 312 3.75 -3.27 33.34
N LYS A 313 3.07 -3.43 32.18
CA LYS A 313 1.91 -4.32 31.96
C LYS A 313 0.64 -3.83 32.65
N MET A 314 0.65 -2.62 33.19
CA MET A 314 -0.48 -2.02 33.90
C MET A 314 -1.12 -0.92 33.09
N ILE A 315 -2.44 -0.82 33.22
CA ILE A 315 -3.20 0.35 32.76
C ILE A 315 -3.53 1.19 33.99
N ARG A 316 -3.26 2.49 33.98
CA ARG A 316 -3.64 3.39 35.08
C ARG A 316 -4.72 4.36 34.62
N LEU A 317 -5.71 4.57 35.49
CA LEU A 317 -6.78 5.54 35.32
C LEU A 317 -6.54 6.70 36.28
N TRP A 318 -6.61 7.93 35.77
CA TRP A 318 -6.26 9.15 36.50
C TRP A 318 -7.42 10.15 36.47
N ASP A 319 -7.50 10.98 37.51
CA ASP A 319 -8.35 12.19 37.50
C ASP A 319 -7.56 13.43 37.06
N ALA A 320 -8.28 14.53 36.83
CA ALA A 320 -7.70 15.84 36.48
C ALA A 320 -6.84 16.48 37.58
N ARG A 321 -6.75 15.88 38.77
CA ARG A 321 -5.89 16.33 39.88
C ARG A 321 -4.58 15.55 39.95
N GLY A 322 -4.46 14.48 39.16
CA GLY A 322 -3.30 13.61 39.12
C GLY A 322 -3.37 12.41 40.06
N THR A 323 -4.53 12.17 40.67
CA THR A 323 -4.76 10.99 41.50
C THR A 323 -4.94 9.77 40.61
N CYS A 324 -4.14 8.72 40.86
CA CYS A 324 -4.37 7.41 40.26
C CYS A 324 -5.62 6.78 40.90
N LEU A 325 -6.74 6.74 40.18
CA LEU A 325 -8.02 6.18 40.63
C LEU A 325 -7.96 4.66 40.71
N ARG A 326 -7.41 4.03 39.68
CA ARG A 326 -7.33 2.58 39.57
C ARG A 326 -6.14 2.15 38.74
N THR A 327 -5.57 1.01 39.11
CA THR A 327 -4.60 0.28 38.30
C THR A 327 -5.26 -1.02 37.84
N LEU A 328 -5.40 -1.19 36.52
CA LEU A 328 -5.95 -2.38 35.91
C LEU A 328 -4.79 -3.33 35.61
N ILE A 329 -4.85 -4.50 36.24
CA ILE A 329 -3.83 -5.53 36.13
C ILE A 329 -4.45 -6.70 35.39
N GLY A 330 -3.75 -7.20 34.38
CA GLY A 330 -4.17 -8.41 33.68
C GLY A 330 -3.29 -8.77 32.49
N HIS A 331 -2.81 -7.80 31.72
CA HIS A 331 -1.91 -8.08 30.60
C HIS A 331 -0.59 -8.70 31.08
N ASP A 332 -0.04 -9.60 30.27
CA ASP A 332 1.21 -10.31 30.62
C ASP A 332 2.46 -9.68 29.99
N ASN A 333 2.26 -8.66 29.15
CA ASN A 333 3.31 -7.96 28.43
C ASN A 333 2.93 -6.50 28.15
N TRP A 334 3.79 -5.78 27.42
CA TRP A 334 3.67 -4.34 27.17
C TRP A 334 2.34 -3.97 26.52
N ILE A 335 1.67 -2.97 27.10
CA ILE A 335 0.42 -2.43 26.55
C ILE A 335 0.78 -1.44 25.45
N ARG A 336 0.23 -1.64 24.25
CA ARG A 336 0.54 -0.84 23.06
C ARG A 336 -0.51 0.19 22.72
N SER A 337 -1.78 -0.11 23.01
CA SER A 337 -2.88 0.78 22.63
C SER A 337 -4.06 0.69 23.58
N LEU A 338 -4.72 1.84 23.76
CA LEU A 338 -5.91 2.02 24.59
C LEU A 338 -6.97 2.79 23.83
N VAL A 339 -8.22 2.33 23.89
CA VAL A 339 -9.36 3.05 23.30
C VAL A 339 -10.59 2.95 24.19
N PHE A 340 -11.18 4.10 24.51
CA PHE A 340 -12.48 4.13 25.19
C PHE A 340 -13.58 3.75 24.20
N HIS A 341 -14.50 2.91 24.65
CA HIS A 341 -15.73 2.64 23.91
C HIS A 341 -16.54 3.93 23.78
N PRO A 342 -17.15 4.25 22.62
CA PRO A 342 -17.91 5.50 22.45
C PRO A 342 -19.07 5.67 23.44
N GLY A 343 -19.69 4.56 23.84
CA GLY A 343 -20.71 4.50 24.90
C GLY A 343 -20.17 4.71 26.33
N GLY A 344 -18.85 4.83 26.52
CA GLY A 344 -18.22 5.22 27.79
C GLY A 344 -18.10 4.15 28.87
N LYS A 345 -18.86 3.05 28.76
CA LYS A 345 -18.83 1.96 29.76
C LYS A 345 -17.54 1.14 29.76
N PHE A 346 -16.91 0.96 28.59
CA PHE A 346 -15.77 0.06 28.44
C PHE A 346 -14.51 0.80 28.02
N LEU A 347 -13.37 0.28 28.46
CA LEU A 347 -12.04 0.58 27.93
C LEU A 347 -11.52 -0.68 27.25
N LEU A 348 -10.96 -0.57 26.05
CA LEU A 348 -10.28 -1.68 25.37
C LEU A 348 -8.77 -1.42 25.37
N SER A 349 -8.00 -2.51 25.49
CA SER A 349 -6.54 -2.47 25.45
C SER A 349 -5.98 -3.57 24.55
N ALA A 350 -4.86 -3.27 23.90
CA ALA A 350 -4.09 -4.19 23.08
C ALA A 350 -2.64 -4.24 23.56
N ALA A 351 -2.02 -5.43 23.53
CA ALA A 351 -0.69 -5.64 24.10
C ALA A 351 0.16 -6.69 23.35
N ASP A 352 1.45 -6.72 23.70
CA ASP A 352 2.45 -7.69 23.22
C ASP A 352 2.23 -9.10 23.79
N ASP A 353 1.22 -9.30 24.65
CA ASP A 353 0.76 -10.64 25.07
C ASP A 353 -0.19 -11.27 24.05
N LYS A 354 -0.36 -10.63 22.89
CA LYS A 354 -1.24 -11.05 21.79
C LYS A 354 -2.71 -11.04 22.18
N THR A 355 -3.12 -10.24 23.16
CA THR A 355 -4.53 -10.16 23.55
C THR A 355 -5.10 -8.77 23.34
N VAL A 356 -6.40 -8.74 23.04
CA VAL A 356 -7.22 -7.54 23.20
C VAL A 356 -8.15 -7.76 24.40
N ARG A 357 -8.11 -6.88 25.38
CA ARG A 357 -8.91 -6.99 26.60
C ARG A 357 -9.94 -5.87 26.70
N CYS A 358 -11.11 -6.19 27.23
CA CYS A 358 -12.19 -5.24 27.50
C CYS A 358 -12.39 -5.11 29.02
N TRP A 359 -12.35 -3.88 29.51
CA TRP A 359 -12.46 -3.52 30.92
C TRP A 359 -13.77 -2.77 31.15
N ASP A 360 -14.59 -3.23 32.10
CA ASP A 360 -15.86 -2.58 32.46
C ASP A 360 -15.61 -1.51 33.52
N LEU A 361 -15.73 -0.25 33.12
CA LEU A 361 -15.55 0.91 33.99
C LEU A 361 -16.70 1.07 34.98
N ALA A 362 -17.90 0.50 34.71
CA ALA A 362 -18.98 0.48 35.69
C ALA A 362 -18.71 -0.49 36.84
N GLN A 363 -17.80 -1.46 36.64
CA GLN A 363 -17.37 -2.43 37.65
C GLN A 363 -15.92 -2.20 38.06
N GLU A 364 -15.56 -0.93 38.31
CA GLU A 364 -14.23 -0.52 38.81
C GLU A 364 -13.06 -1.01 37.94
N GLY A 365 -13.28 -1.14 36.62
CA GLY A 365 -12.27 -1.57 35.68
C GLY A 365 -12.01 -3.08 35.68
N ARG A 366 -12.99 -3.90 36.03
CA ARG A 366 -12.88 -5.36 35.92
C ARG A 366 -12.69 -5.80 34.45
N CYS A 367 -11.76 -6.71 34.20
CA CYS A 367 -11.64 -7.35 32.88
C CYS A 367 -12.84 -8.28 32.65
N VAL A 368 -13.69 -7.94 31.67
CA VAL A 368 -14.92 -8.70 31.36
C VAL A 368 -14.78 -9.58 30.13
N LYS A 369 -13.79 -9.30 29.28
CA LYS A 369 -13.52 -10.09 28.08
C LYS A 369 -12.05 -10.06 27.71
N VAL A 370 -11.54 -11.23 27.34
CA VAL A 370 -10.21 -11.41 26.74
C VAL A 370 -10.43 -12.03 25.37
N ILE A 371 -9.99 -11.34 24.33
CA ILE A 371 -9.88 -11.87 22.98
C ILE A 371 -8.44 -12.37 22.86
N SER A 372 -8.31 -13.69 22.97
CA SER A 372 -7.02 -14.38 22.85
C SER A 372 -6.75 -14.68 21.38
N ASP A 373 -5.49 -14.54 20.98
CA ASP A 373 -5.01 -14.84 19.62
C ASP A 373 -5.80 -14.15 18.48
N PRO A 374 -6.05 -12.82 18.54
CA PRO A 374 -6.55 -12.06 17.40
C PRO A 374 -5.52 -12.00 16.25
N HIS A 375 -4.24 -12.21 16.57
CA HIS A 375 -3.08 -12.21 15.66
C HIS A 375 -2.08 -13.27 16.13
N GLU A 376 -1.18 -13.74 15.25
CA GLU A 376 -0.15 -14.73 15.62
C GLU A 376 0.95 -14.13 16.51
N ARG A 377 1.17 -12.82 16.39
CA ARG A 377 2.14 -12.03 17.16
C ARG A 377 1.45 -10.87 17.90
N PHE A 378 2.24 -9.86 18.23
CA PHE A 378 1.87 -8.74 19.08
C PHE A 378 0.82 -7.86 18.41
N VAL A 379 -0.09 -7.32 19.22
CA VAL A 379 -1.08 -6.34 18.76
C VAL A 379 -0.52 -4.95 19.01
N THR A 380 -0.12 -4.26 17.94
CA THR A 380 0.60 -2.98 17.98
C THR A 380 -0.32 -1.77 18.04
N SER A 381 -1.50 -1.87 17.44
CA SER A 381 -2.44 -0.75 17.33
C SER A 381 -3.87 -1.23 17.46
N LEU A 382 -4.73 -0.39 18.03
CA LEU A 382 -6.15 -0.63 18.22
C LEU A 382 -6.91 0.69 17.99
N ARG A 383 -7.90 0.69 17.10
CA ARG A 383 -8.73 1.87 16.84
C ARG A 383 -10.20 1.50 16.73
N TRP A 384 -11.05 2.38 17.24
CA TRP A 384 -12.50 2.28 17.12
C TRP A 384 -13.00 3.19 15.99
N ALA A 385 -13.94 2.73 15.19
CA ALA A 385 -14.51 3.51 14.09
C ALA A 385 -15.32 4.72 14.61
N PRO A 386 -15.07 5.96 14.14
CA PRO A 386 -15.78 7.15 14.59
C PRO A 386 -17.30 7.01 14.52
N SER A 387 -18.00 7.56 15.52
CA SER A 387 -19.46 7.62 15.51
C SER A 387 -19.97 8.59 14.45
N LEU A 388 -21.11 8.26 13.85
CA LEU A 388 -21.80 9.15 12.90
C LEU A 388 -22.60 10.20 13.65
N VAL A 389 -22.38 11.47 13.32
CA VAL A 389 -23.19 12.58 13.82
C VAL A 389 -24.17 12.98 12.72
N ARG A 390 -25.46 12.69 12.88
CA ARG A 390 -26.49 13.22 11.97
C ARG A 390 -26.79 14.67 12.34
N SER A 391 -26.49 15.60 11.45
CA SER A 391 -26.90 16.99 11.63
C SER A 391 -28.36 17.13 11.23
N ALA A 392 -29.23 17.49 12.18
CA ALA A 392 -30.61 17.87 11.87
C ALA A 392 -30.59 19.14 11.01
N GLY A 393 -30.86 19.02 9.70
CA GLY A 393 -30.90 20.15 8.78
C GLY A 393 -30.44 19.79 7.37
N GLY A 394 -31.26 19.01 6.67
CA GLY A 394 -31.10 18.68 5.26
C GLY A 394 -32.27 17.79 4.87
N THR A 395 -33.38 18.41 4.47
CA THR A 395 -34.54 17.69 3.95
C THR A 395 -34.13 16.84 2.76
N ASP A 396 -34.48 15.55 2.80
CA ASP A 396 -34.60 14.69 1.64
C ASP A 396 -35.39 15.41 0.53
N GLN A 397 -34.67 16.00 -0.42
CA GLN A 397 -35.21 16.40 -1.71
C GLN A 397 -34.72 15.42 -2.78
N LEU A 398 -35.02 14.13 -2.62
CA LEU A 398 -34.92 13.17 -3.74
C LEU A 398 -36.00 12.06 -3.66
N ALA A 399 -37.03 12.21 -2.83
CA ALA A 399 -38.12 11.24 -2.73
C ALA A 399 -39.49 11.91 -2.55
N ALA A 400 -39.90 12.75 -3.51
CA ALA A 400 -41.31 13.14 -3.66
C ALA A 400 -41.53 13.66 -5.08
N GLY A 401 -41.93 12.75 -5.98
CA GLY A 401 -42.11 13.11 -7.38
C GLY A 401 -42.97 12.16 -8.19
N LEU A 402 -43.99 11.51 -7.61
CA LEU A 402 -45.07 10.86 -8.38
C LEU A 402 -46.39 10.82 -7.58
N SER A 403 -47.16 11.89 -7.64
CA SER A 403 -48.64 11.81 -7.65
C SER A 403 -49.21 13.16 -8.08
N GLY A 404 -49.82 13.19 -9.26
CA GLY A 404 -50.46 14.40 -9.80
C GLY A 404 -51.71 14.81 -9.04
N THR A 405 -52.07 16.08 -9.17
CA THR A 405 -53.30 16.59 -9.82
C THR A 405 -53.67 17.96 -9.23
N GLY A 406 -54.06 18.89 -10.13
CA GLY A 406 -55.19 19.78 -9.88
C GLY A 406 -54.95 21.11 -9.15
N ALA A 407 -55.07 22.18 -9.94
CA ALA A 407 -55.91 23.36 -9.67
C ALA A 407 -55.47 24.40 -8.61
N ASP A 408 -55.16 25.59 -9.15
CA ASP A 408 -55.82 26.87 -8.87
C ASP A 408 -55.90 27.46 -7.44
N GLN A 409 -55.37 28.70 -7.39
CA GLN A 409 -55.94 29.90 -6.80
C GLN A 409 -55.68 30.26 -5.32
N ASN A 410 -55.44 31.58 -5.18
CA ASN A 410 -55.43 32.47 -4.01
C ASN A 410 -54.23 32.34 -3.06
N GLY A 411 -53.51 33.41 -2.74
CA GLY A 411 -53.88 34.83 -2.75
C GLY A 411 -53.97 35.34 -1.32
N ASN A 412 -53.08 36.29 -1.00
CA ASN A 412 -53.10 37.21 0.15
C ASN A 412 -52.80 36.69 1.56
N GLY A 413 -51.86 37.39 2.19
CA GLY A 413 -52.28 38.23 3.31
C GLY A 413 -51.37 38.25 4.53
N ARG A 414 -50.51 39.27 4.56
CA ARG A 414 -50.22 40.15 5.73
C ARG A 414 -49.81 39.52 7.06
N THR A 415 -48.53 39.75 7.36
CA THR A 415 -48.05 40.57 8.49
C THR A 415 -49.05 40.86 9.62
N ASP A 416 -48.72 40.42 10.83
CA ASP A 416 -48.73 41.31 11.98
C ASP A 416 -47.65 40.90 12.99
N THR A 417 -46.69 41.80 13.13
CA THR A 417 -45.74 41.88 14.24
C THR A 417 -46.47 42.36 15.48
N THR A 418 -46.27 41.71 16.64
CA THR A 418 -46.03 42.41 17.91
C THR A 418 -45.65 41.45 19.05
N THR A 419 -44.81 42.00 19.92
CA THR A 419 -44.47 41.61 21.30
C THR A 419 -43.25 40.71 21.55
N VAL A 420 -42.49 41.22 22.52
CA VAL A 420 -41.10 40.98 22.86
C VAL A 420 -41.04 40.22 24.18
N ALA A 421 -40.05 39.33 24.26
CA ALA A 421 -39.39 38.78 25.46
C ALA A 421 -40.13 37.80 26.38
N ALA A 422 -39.67 36.54 26.33
CA ALA A 422 -39.19 35.84 27.53
C ALA A 422 -38.12 34.80 27.14
N ASN A 423 -36.96 34.90 27.78
CA ASN A 423 -35.83 33.98 27.69
C ASN A 423 -36.25 32.53 27.96
N GLY A 424 -36.24 31.69 26.93
CA GLY A 424 -36.15 30.25 27.04
C GLY A 424 -34.86 29.80 26.39
N THR A 425 -33.86 29.44 27.20
CA THR A 425 -32.69 28.68 26.74
C THR A 425 -33.17 27.42 26.05
N ARG A 426 -33.17 27.42 24.71
CA ARG A 426 -33.27 26.22 23.89
C ARG A 426 -32.09 25.32 24.24
N THR A 427 -32.30 24.37 25.14
CA THR A 427 -31.48 23.17 25.24
C THR A 427 -31.42 22.57 23.84
N LYS A 428 -30.25 22.61 23.20
CA LYS A 428 -30.01 21.87 21.96
C LYS A 428 -30.39 20.41 22.25
N GLU A 429 -31.35 19.90 21.49
CA GLU A 429 -31.66 18.48 21.48
C GLU A 429 -30.36 17.68 21.28
N PRO A 430 -30.16 16.57 22.00
CA PRO A 430 -28.95 15.77 21.86
C PRO A 430 -28.85 15.31 20.40
N GLN A 431 -27.72 15.64 19.75
CA GLN A 431 -27.40 15.13 18.42
C GLN A 431 -27.50 13.60 18.47
N ASP A 432 -28.26 12.99 17.57
CA ASP A 432 -28.38 11.53 17.49
C ASP A 432 -27.05 10.96 16.98
N VAL A 433 -26.20 10.55 17.92
CA VAL A 433 -24.86 10.00 17.66
C VAL A 433 -24.97 8.49 17.50
N GLN A 434 -24.81 8.01 16.27
CA GLN A 434 -24.88 6.58 15.96
C GLN A 434 -23.50 5.94 16.13
N ILE A 435 -23.35 5.01 17.09
CA ILE A 435 -22.12 4.26 17.34
C ILE A 435 -21.92 3.23 16.23
N ARG A 436 -20.76 3.29 15.54
CA ARG A 436 -20.31 2.23 14.62
C ARG A 436 -19.62 1.12 15.42
N CYS A 437 -20.12 -0.10 15.36
CA CYS A 437 -19.57 -1.26 16.07
C CYS A 437 -18.44 -1.93 15.29
N VAL A 438 -17.36 -1.17 15.03
CA VAL A 438 -16.22 -1.61 14.23
C VAL A 438 -14.93 -1.22 14.93
N VAL A 439 -14.02 -2.20 15.02
CA VAL A 439 -12.71 -2.06 15.64
C VAL A 439 -11.69 -2.67 14.69
N ALA A 440 -10.58 -1.97 14.48
CA ALA A 440 -9.44 -2.45 13.72
C ALA A 440 -8.23 -2.63 14.64
N THR A 441 -7.43 -3.64 14.35
CA THR A 441 -6.22 -4.01 15.08
C THR A 441 -5.06 -4.22 14.13
N GLY A 442 -3.88 -3.72 14.48
CA GLY A 442 -2.64 -3.91 13.72
C GLY A 442 -1.74 -4.93 14.39
N CYS A 443 -0.89 -5.59 13.59
CA CYS A 443 0.02 -6.63 14.09
C CYS A 443 1.41 -6.57 13.45
N VAL A 444 2.31 -7.39 13.99
CA VAL A 444 3.71 -7.58 13.55
C VAL A 444 3.86 -8.76 12.58
N ASP A 445 2.76 -9.34 12.10
CA ASP A 445 2.83 -10.57 11.32
C ASP A 445 3.43 -10.30 9.93
N SER A 446 4.66 -10.75 9.70
CA SER A 446 5.25 -10.87 8.37
C SER A 446 4.86 -12.24 7.82
N THR A 447 3.75 -12.30 7.10
CA THR A 447 3.30 -13.53 6.45
C THR A 447 4.20 -13.83 5.24
N GLU A 448 5.07 -14.85 5.35
CA GLU A 448 5.82 -15.35 4.19
C GLU A 448 4.83 -15.86 3.12
N HIS A 449 4.86 -15.30 1.92
CA HIS A 449 4.00 -15.71 0.80
C HIS A 449 4.49 -17.04 0.21
N LEU A 450 3.58 -17.98 -0.12
CA LEU A 450 3.84 -19.03 -1.13
C LEU A 450 3.51 -18.43 -2.51
N PRO A 451 4.48 -17.96 -3.32
CA PRO A 451 4.11 -17.01 -4.37
C PRO A 451 3.65 -17.62 -5.70
N ALA A 452 3.89 -18.89 -6.03
CA ALA A 452 3.59 -19.37 -7.40
C ALA A 452 3.07 -20.81 -7.55
N ILE A 453 3.45 -21.74 -6.65
CA ILE A 453 3.22 -23.18 -6.88
C ILE A 453 1.73 -23.54 -6.88
N GLU A 454 0.91 -22.89 -6.07
CA GLU A 454 -0.52 -23.20 -5.96
C GLU A 454 -1.36 -22.75 -7.17
N ALA A 455 -0.79 -21.93 -8.05
CA ALA A 455 -1.52 -21.35 -9.17
C ALA A 455 -1.22 -22.03 -10.52
N ALA A 456 -0.20 -22.89 -10.60
CA ALA A 456 0.07 -23.69 -11.79
C ALA A 456 -0.71 -25.01 -11.71
N SER A 457 -1.84 -25.12 -12.43
CA SER A 457 -2.67 -26.33 -12.48
C SER A 457 -1.94 -27.59 -12.96
N GLU A 458 -0.76 -27.42 -13.55
CA GLU A 458 0.09 -28.46 -14.11
C GLU A 458 1.10 -29.06 -13.09
N LEU A 459 1.24 -28.48 -11.89
CA LEU A 459 2.13 -28.96 -10.84
C LEU A 459 1.35 -29.18 -9.53
N GLU A 460 1.62 -30.31 -8.86
CA GLU A 460 1.05 -30.61 -7.56
C GLU A 460 2.09 -30.37 -6.45
N LEU A 461 1.76 -29.55 -5.46
CA LEU A 461 2.62 -29.31 -4.30
C LEU A 461 2.63 -30.56 -3.40
N LYS A 462 3.77 -31.26 -3.30
CA LYS A 462 3.92 -32.47 -2.48
C LYS A 462 4.59 -32.25 -1.13
N ALA A 463 5.47 -31.25 -1.05
CA ALA A 463 6.23 -30.98 0.16
C ALA A 463 6.69 -29.52 0.23
N ILE A 464 6.88 -29.05 1.45
CA ILE A 464 7.40 -27.72 1.77
C ILE A 464 8.65 -27.88 2.61
N TYR A 465 9.68 -27.11 2.27
CA TYR A 465 10.91 -27.04 3.06
C TYR A 465 11.21 -25.61 3.48
N SER A 466 11.59 -25.42 4.73
CA SER A 466 12.24 -24.21 5.22
C SER A 466 13.26 -24.58 6.29
N ARG A 467 14.33 -23.79 6.47
CA ARG A 467 15.32 -24.06 7.53
C ARG A 467 14.69 -24.07 8.92
N SER A 468 13.62 -23.32 9.14
CA SER A 468 12.87 -23.22 10.40
C SER A 468 11.57 -24.02 10.33
N GLN A 469 11.34 -24.91 11.30
CA GLN A 469 10.09 -25.66 11.46
C GLN A 469 8.88 -24.74 11.43
N LYS A 470 8.93 -23.65 12.20
CA LYS A 470 7.81 -22.71 12.31
C LYS A 470 7.46 -22.11 10.94
N THR A 471 8.46 -21.73 10.17
CA THR A 471 8.26 -21.18 8.83
C THR A 471 7.67 -22.24 7.89
N ALA A 472 8.20 -23.46 7.93
CA ALA A 472 7.70 -24.56 7.11
C ALA A 472 6.23 -24.91 7.44
N GLU A 473 5.84 -24.88 8.72
CA GLU A 473 4.47 -25.10 9.17
C GLU A 473 3.52 -23.95 8.79
N THR A 474 3.97 -22.69 8.87
CA THR A 474 3.18 -21.53 8.41
C THR A 474 2.95 -21.61 6.90
N LEU A 475 3.96 -21.99 6.13
CA LEU A 475 3.82 -22.22 4.70
C LEU A 475 2.87 -23.40 4.43
N HIS A 476 2.96 -24.48 5.20
CA HIS A 476 2.05 -25.61 5.08
C HIS A 476 0.59 -25.27 5.39
N ALA A 477 0.33 -24.45 6.41
CA ALA A 477 -1.03 -24.01 6.75
C ALA A 477 -1.67 -23.13 5.65
N LYS A 478 -0.84 -22.47 4.84
CA LYS A 478 -1.28 -21.68 3.69
C LYS A 478 -1.47 -22.51 2.43
N ALA A 479 -0.83 -23.68 2.35
CA ALA A 479 -1.07 -24.60 1.28
C ALA A 479 -2.55 -25.05 1.35
N GLY A 480 -3.34 -24.74 0.33
CA GLY A 480 -4.76 -25.07 0.26
C GLY A 480 -5.04 -26.56 0.48
N SER A 481 -6.30 -26.93 0.71
CA SER A 481 -6.74 -28.27 1.13
C SER A 481 -6.61 -29.40 0.09
N SER A 482 -5.61 -29.33 -0.79
CA SER A 482 -5.24 -30.42 -1.69
C SER A 482 -4.25 -31.33 -0.97
N SER A 483 -4.73 -32.50 -0.54
CA SER A 483 -3.99 -33.71 -0.15
C SER A 483 -2.53 -33.57 0.35
N ALA A 484 -2.33 -33.87 1.64
CA ALA A 484 -1.08 -34.40 2.24
C ALA A 484 0.24 -33.76 1.74
N VAL A 485 0.40 -32.45 1.91
CA VAL A 485 1.69 -31.77 1.74
C VAL A 485 2.58 -32.07 2.94
N ASP A 486 3.75 -32.67 2.75
CA ASP A 486 4.67 -32.94 3.85
C ASP A 486 5.55 -31.74 4.19
N VAL A 487 5.88 -31.59 5.47
CA VAL A 487 6.72 -30.49 5.98
C VAL A 487 8.13 -30.99 6.27
N TYR A 488 9.14 -30.26 5.79
CA TYR A 488 10.57 -30.52 6.00
C TYR A 488 11.24 -29.27 6.58
N PHE A 489 12.19 -29.47 7.48
CA PHE A 489 12.95 -28.42 8.14
C PHE A 489 14.28 -28.90 8.72
N ASP A 490 15.22 -27.98 8.85
CA ASP A 490 16.55 -28.27 9.44
C ASP A 490 16.59 -27.97 10.95
N GLU A 491 15.79 -27.01 11.42
CA GLU A 491 15.75 -26.57 12.82
C GLU A 491 14.33 -26.67 13.42
N PRO A 492 14.14 -27.44 14.51
CA PRO A 492 15.12 -28.30 15.17
C PRO A 492 15.47 -29.54 14.34
N ALA A 493 16.73 -29.99 14.42
CA ALA A 493 17.20 -31.15 13.67
C ALA A 493 16.39 -32.41 14.02
N THR A 494 15.56 -32.85 13.08
CA THR A 494 14.66 -33.99 13.25
C THR A 494 14.99 -35.05 12.21
N ALA A 495 15.26 -36.28 12.65
CA ALA A 495 15.61 -37.37 11.76
C ALA A 495 14.48 -37.64 10.74
N GLY A 496 14.80 -37.69 9.44
CA GLY A 496 13.83 -37.93 8.38
C GLY A 496 13.05 -36.70 7.90
N ARG A 497 13.40 -35.49 8.39
CA ARG A 497 12.71 -34.22 8.06
C ARG A 497 13.64 -33.16 7.46
N GLY A 498 14.91 -33.45 7.20
CA GLY A 498 15.86 -32.47 6.64
C GLY A 498 15.77 -32.31 5.12
N LEU A 499 16.53 -31.36 4.55
CA LEU A 499 16.60 -31.16 3.10
C LEU A 499 16.99 -32.43 2.32
N ALA A 500 17.91 -33.23 2.85
CA ALA A 500 18.33 -34.48 2.21
C ALA A 500 17.18 -35.50 2.13
N ASP A 501 16.32 -35.55 3.15
CA ASP A 501 15.16 -36.45 3.19
C ASP A 501 14.09 -36.01 2.19
N LEU A 502 13.88 -34.71 2.02
CA LEU A 502 13.03 -34.15 0.96
C LEU A 502 13.54 -34.56 -0.43
N LEU A 503 14.83 -34.37 -0.68
CA LEU A 503 15.43 -34.63 -1.99
C LEU A 503 15.52 -36.13 -2.32
N ALA A 504 15.52 -37.01 -1.32
CA ALA A 504 15.50 -38.47 -1.50
C ALA A 504 14.14 -39.02 -1.99
N ARG A 505 13.06 -38.24 -1.87
CA ARG A 505 11.71 -38.66 -2.27
C ARG A 505 11.59 -38.92 -3.76
N SER A 506 11.09 -40.08 -4.16
CA SER A 506 10.89 -40.43 -5.58
C SER A 506 9.67 -39.74 -6.22
N ASP A 507 8.70 -39.31 -5.42
CA ASP A 507 7.47 -38.65 -5.90
C ASP A 507 7.64 -37.14 -6.15
N VAL A 508 8.74 -36.55 -5.67
CA VAL A 508 9.12 -35.16 -5.97
C VAL A 508 9.95 -35.15 -7.25
N ALA A 509 9.41 -34.61 -8.34
CA ALA A 509 10.11 -34.48 -9.62
C ALA A 509 10.86 -33.13 -9.76
N ALA A 510 10.35 -32.07 -9.14
CA ALA A 510 10.87 -30.72 -9.25
C ALA A 510 10.88 -29.98 -7.90
N VAL A 511 11.80 -29.03 -7.76
CA VAL A 511 11.93 -28.14 -6.60
C VAL A 511 11.81 -26.70 -7.08
N ALA A 512 10.93 -25.94 -6.43
CA ALA A 512 10.75 -24.51 -6.66
C ALA A 512 11.41 -23.71 -5.55
N VAL A 513 12.22 -22.71 -5.91
CA VAL A 513 12.95 -21.87 -4.95
C VAL A 513 12.39 -20.44 -4.97
N GLY A 514 11.67 -20.06 -3.89
CA GLY A 514 10.94 -18.78 -3.79
C GLY A 514 11.68 -17.63 -3.08
N ILE A 515 12.92 -17.84 -2.62
CA ILE A 515 13.78 -16.79 -2.02
C ILE A 515 14.86 -16.44 -3.04
N PRO A 516 15.32 -15.17 -3.15
CA PRO A 516 16.48 -14.81 -3.97
C PRO A 516 17.63 -15.79 -3.74
N ILE A 517 18.01 -16.52 -4.78
CA ILE A 517 18.95 -17.62 -4.60
C ILE A 517 20.40 -17.14 -4.42
N THR A 518 20.66 -15.84 -4.57
CA THR A 518 21.88 -15.19 -4.09
C THR A 518 22.20 -15.54 -2.62
N LEU A 519 21.24 -16.06 -1.85
CA LEU A 519 21.43 -16.51 -0.47
C LEU A 519 21.69 -18.03 -0.33
N GLN A 520 21.40 -18.88 -1.34
CA GLN A 520 21.34 -20.35 -1.16
C GLN A 520 21.72 -21.20 -2.40
N PRO A 521 22.88 -21.01 -3.06
CA PRO A 521 23.30 -21.84 -4.20
C PRO A 521 23.49 -23.32 -3.82
N ALA A 522 23.76 -23.62 -2.54
CA ALA A 522 23.90 -24.98 -2.02
C ALA A 522 22.61 -25.81 -2.18
N VAL A 523 21.43 -25.21 -2.04
CA VAL A 523 20.14 -25.93 -2.16
C VAL A 523 19.91 -26.35 -3.60
N VAL A 524 20.22 -25.46 -4.57
CA VAL A 524 20.12 -25.76 -6.00
C VAL A 524 21.10 -26.87 -6.39
N ARG A 525 22.35 -26.82 -5.93
CA ARG A 525 23.34 -27.89 -6.17
C ARG A 525 22.87 -29.23 -5.65
N GLN A 526 22.36 -29.28 -4.42
CA GLN A 526 21.87 -30.53 -3.82
C GLN A 526 20.65 -31.07 -4.57
N ALA A 527 19.72 -30.21 -4.99
CA ALA A 527 18.55 -30.62 -5.76
C ALA A 527 18.94 -31.20 -7.13
N LEU A 528 19.83 -30.52 -7.86
CA LEU A 528 20.33 -31.00 -9.16
C LEU A 528 21.13 -32.30 -9.02
N ALA A 529 21.99 -32.41 -8.00
CA ALA A 529 22.73 -33.63 -7.71
C ALA A 529 21.83 -34.82 -7.34
N ALA A 530 20.67 -34.55 -6.70
CA ALA A 530 19.63 -35.53 -6.44
C ALA A 530 18.75 -35.86 -7.67
N GLY A 531 19.08 -35.29 -8.85
CA GLY A 531 18.36 -35.52 -10.09
C GLY A 531 17.00 -34.82 -10.16
N LYS A 532 16.74 -33.81 -9.31
CA LYS A 532 15.49 -33.05 -9.30
C LYS A 532 15.55 -31.90 -10.30
N HIS A 533 14.45 -31.66 -10.99
CA HIS A 533 14.28 -30.44 -11.78
C HIS A 533 14.25 -29.22 -10.85
N VAL A 534 14.83 -28.10 -11.25
CA VAL A 534 14.86 -26.88 -10.44
C VAL A 534 14.27 -25.72 -11.21
N ILE A 535 13.30 -25.06 -10.61
CA ILE A 535 12.81 -23.76 -11.06
C ILE A 535 13.06 -22.73 -9.97
N SER A 536 13.59 -21.60 -10.37
CA SER A 536 13.80 -20.47 -9.46
C SER A 536 12.96 -19.29 -9.85
N GLU A 537 12.39 -18.59 -8.87
CA GLU A 537 11.79 -17.28 -9.12
C GLU A 537 12.85 -16.17 -9.36
N LYS A 538 14.13 -16.37 -9.01
CA LYS A 538 15.20 -15.34 -9.07
C LYS A 538 16.59 -15.86 -9.48
N PRO A 539 17.55 -15.00 -9.88
CA PRO A 539 18.91 -15.43 -10.22
C PRO A 539 19.65 -16.16 -9.08
N VAL A 540 20.57 -17.04 -9.48
CA VAL A 540 20.98 -18.22 -8.67
C VAL A 540 22.22 -18.03 -7.78
N ALA A 541 22.99 -16.96 -7.99
CA ALA A 541 24.30 -16.82 -7.36
C ALA A 541 24.56 -15.39 -6.88
N ALA A 542 25.38 -15.24 -5.84
CA ALA A 542 25.69 -13.95 -5.25
C ALA A 542 26.64 -13.13 -6.13
N THR A 543 27.46 -13.79 -6.95
CA THR A 543 28.36 -13.17 -7.93
C THR A 543 28.24 -13.82 -9.30
N VAL A 544 28.67 -13.10 -10.35
CA VAL A 544 28.73 -13.64 -11.71
C VAL A 544 29.74 -14.79 -11.81
N ALA A 545 30.82 -14.74 -11.02
CA ALA A 545 31.79 -15.83 -10.92
C ALA A 545 31.16 -17.12 -10.37
N GLU A 546 30.38 -17.01 -9.30
CA GLU A 546 29.63 -18.15 -8.73
C GLU A 546 28.52 -18.64 -9.68
N ALA A 547 27.86 -17.74 -10.42
CA ALA A 547 26.88 -18.13 -11.44
C ALA A 547 27.55 -18.94 -12.55
N ARG A 548 28.72 -18.50 -13.03
CA ARG A 548 29.54 -19.22 -14.02
C ARG A 548 29.97 -20.57 -13.51
N GLU A 549 30.43 -20.66 -12.27
CA GLU A 549 30.84 -21.92 -11.65
C GLU A 549 29.66 -22.89 -11.55
N LEU A 550 28.50 -22.43 -11.08
CA LEU A 550 27.30 -23.26 -10.95
C LEU A 550 26.77 -23.73 -12.31
N ILE A 551 26.78 -22.87 -13.31
CA ILE A 551 26.38 -23.24 -14.68
C ILE A 551 27.38 -24.20 -15.29
N ALA A 552 28.68 -23.99 -15.10
CA ALA A 552 29.71 -24.92 -15.56
C ALA A 552 29.59 -26.28 -14.87
N GLU A 553 29.33 -26.31 -13.57
CA GLU A 553 29.06 -27.53 -12.80
C GLU A 553 27.83 -28.27 -13.37
N TYR A 554 26.74 -27.54 -13.60
CA TYR A 554 25.53 -28.09 -14.23
C TYR A 554 25.78 -28.60 -15.66
N GLU A 555 26.63 -27.93 -16.46
CA GLU A 555 27.03 -28.36 -17.82
C GLU A 555 27.96 -29.57 -17.81
N GLN A 556 28.75 -29.75 -16.76
CA GLN A 556 29.63 -30.90 -16.57
C GLN A 556 28.91 -32.14 -16.01
N MET A 557 27.72 -31.98 -15.41
CA MET A 557 26.88 -33.10 -14.99
C MET A 557 26.53 -33.96 -16.23
N SER A 558 27.12 -35.15 -16.29
CA SER A 558 27.38 -35.85 -17.55
C SER A 558 26.12 -36.12 -18.40
N SER A 559 26.32 -35.90 -19.69
CA SER A 559 25.51 -36.21 -20.86
C SER A 559 25.36 -37.72 -21.15
N SER A 560 25.51 -38.60 -20.16
CA SER A 560 25.33 -40.04 -20.33
C SER A 560 24.00 -40.51 -19.74
N SER A 561 23.06 -40.85 -20.64
CA SER A 561 21.72 -41.43 -20.44
C SER A 561 20.57 -40.47 -20.01
N SER A 562 19.80 -40.07 -21.02
CA SER A 562 18.34 -39.80 -21.04
C SER A 562 17.64 -38.86 -20.04
N SER A 563 18.25 -38.30 -18.99
CA SER A 563 17.55 -37.29 -18.18
C SER A 563 18.50 -36.41 -17.36
N ARG A 564 19.12 -35.40 -18.00
CA ARG A 564 19.71 -34.28 -17.25
C ARG A 564 18.56 -33.51 -16.58
N PRO A 565 18.63 -33.22 -15.27
CA PRO A 565 17.58 -32.46 -14.61
C PRO A 565 17.51 -31.06 -15.20
N LEU A 566 16.33 -30.68 -15.70
CA LEU A 566 16.04 -29.31 -16.11
C LEU A 566 16.27 -28.30 -15.00
N TRP A 567 16.88 -27.17 -15.36
CA TRP A 567 17.00 -26.01 -14.53
C TRP A 567 16.52 -24.78 -15.31
N ALA A 568 15.59 -24.02 -14.75
CA ALA A 568 15.05 -22.79 -15.32
C ALA A 568 14.94 -21.66 -14.28
N VAL A 569 14.85 -20.43 -14.76
CA VAL A 569 14.62 -19.24 -13.94
C VAL A 569 13.34 -18.57 -14.44
N ALA A 570 12.29 -18.65 -13.62
CA ALA A 570 11.00 -18.05 -13.84
C ALA A 570 10.99 -16.63 -13.31
N GLU A 571 11.44 -15.66 -14.11
CA GLU A 571 10.98 -14.26 -14.00
C GLU A 571 11.41 -13.36 -15.18
N ASN A 572 11.98 -13.90 -16.26
CA ASN A 572 12.68 -13.05 -17.21
C ASN A 572 11.81 -12.05 -17.98
N TYR A 573 10.48 -12.23 -18.09
CA TYR A 573 9.69 -11.38 -18.97
C TYR A 573 8.23 -11.20 -18.54
N ARG A 574 8.00 -10.52 -17.41
CA ARG A 574 6.65 -10.07 -17.01
C ARG A 574 5.91 -9.28 -18.13
N TYR A 575 6.64 -8.75 -19.12
CA TYR A 575 6.10 -8.05 -20.31
C TYR A 575 6.37 -8.76 -21.64
N GLN A 576 6.68 -10.06 -21.64
CA GLN A 576 7.07 -10.83 -22.83
C GLN A 576 6.16 -10.62 -24.05
N PRO A 577 4.81 -10.66 -23.91
CA PRO A 577 3.94 -10.51 -25.07
C PRO A 577 4.06 -9.11 -25.70
N GLY A 578 4.14 -8.06 -24.87
CA GLY A 578 4.32 -6.68 -25.36
C GLY A 578 5.67 -6.45 -25.99
N LEU A 579 6.71 -7.07 -25.43
CA LEU A 579 8.06 -7.04 -26.00
C LEU A 579 8.12 -7.79 -27.33
N GLN A 580 7.46 -8.95 -27.46
CA GLN A 580 7.40 -9.71 -28.71
C GLN A 580 6.72 -8.91 -29.83
N VAL A 581 5.63 -8.21 -29.52
CA VAL A 581 4.96 -7.30 -30.46
C VAL A 581 5.88 -6.14 -30.83
N ALA A 582 6.55 -5.51 -29.85
CA ALA A 582 7.51 -4.44 -30.10
C ALA A 582 8.68 -4.90 -30.97
N VAL A 583 9.22 -6.10 -30.73
CA VAL A 583 10.29 -6.75 -31.51
C VAL A 583 9.83 -7.06 -32.94
N ALA A 584 8.62 -7.58 -33.11
CA ALA A 584 8.06 -7.87 -34.43
C ALA A 584 7.86 -6.58 -35.24
N GLU A 585 7.32 -5.54 -34.60
CA GLU A 585 7.14 -4.23 -35.21
C GLU A 585 8.46 -3.51 -35.49
N ALA A 586 9.47 -3.65 -34.62
CA ALA A 586 10.81 -3.14 -34.84
C ALA A 586 11.45 -3.77 -36.10
N ARG A 587 11.32 -5.09 -36.27
CA ARG A 587 11.74 -5.79 -37.50
C ARG A 587 10.98 -5.33 -38.73
N ARG A 588 9.68 -5.07 -38.59
CA ARG A 588 8.80 -4.60 -39.67
C ARG A 588 9.07 -3.14 -40.06
N LEU A 589 9.53 -2.33 -39.12
CA LEU A 589 9.95 -0.95 -39.33
C LEU A 589 11.23 -0.88 -40.16
N GLY A 590 12.22 -1.72 -39.82
CA GLY A 590 13.50 -1.79 -40.52
C GLY A 590 14.34 -0.51 -40.42
N GLY A 591 15.42 -0.43 -41.21
CA GLY A 591 16.36 0.69 -41.20
C GLY A 591 17.48 0.55 -40.16
N GLU A 592 18.42 1.50 -40.18
CA GLU A 592 19.50 1.54 -39.18
C GLU A 592 19.01 2.25 -37.91
N LEU A 593 19.43 1.76 -36.73
CA LEU A 593 19.13 2.42 -35.45
C LEU A 593 19.75 3.81 -35.41
N VAL A 594 18.90 4.85 -35.30
CA VAL A 594 19.28 6.26 -35.24
C VAL A 594 19.31 6.75 -33.80
N SER A 595 18.27 6.46 -33.03
CA SER A 595 18.23 6.78 -31.60
C SER A 595 17.43 5.75 -30.81
N PHE A 596 17.76 5.61 -29.54
CA PHE A 596 17.03 4.82 -28.57
C PHE A 596 16.84 5.72 -27.36
N SER A 597 15.67 5.72 -26.73
CA SER A 597 15.39 6.51 -25.52
C SER A 597 14.42 5.77 -24.61
N LEU A 598 14.70 5.82 -23.31
CA LEU A 598 13.88 5.22 -22.28
C LEU A 598 13.35 6.36 -21.41
N HIS A 599 12.03 6.51 -21.36
CA HIS A 599 11.38 7.49 -20.50
C HIS A 599 10.70 6.75 -19.35
N SER A 600 11.04 7.15 -18.14
CA SER A 600 10.35 6.77 -16.91
C SER A 600 9.97 8.06 -16.20
N ASP A 601 8.68 8.33 -16.10
CA ASP A 601 8.19 9.53 -15.41
C ASP A 601 8.27 9.31 -13.89
N ARG A 602 9.45 9.62 -13.32
CA ARG A 602 9.67 10.08 -11.94
C ARG A 602 11.12 10.57 -11.74
N LEU A 603 11.25 11.74 -11.11
CA LEU A 603 12.47 12.24 -10.49
C LEU A 603 12.89 11.31 -9.34
N VAL A 604 14.18 10.95 -9.30
CA VAL A 604 14.84 10.38 -8.11
C VAL A 604 14.75 11.41 -6.99
N ARG A 605 14.12 11.06 -5.87
CA ARG A 605 14.22 11.86 -4.64
C ARG A 605 15.25 11.17 -3.76
N ASP A 606 16.27 11.93 -3.40
CA ASP A 606 17.48 11.49 -2.71
C ASP A 606 17.22 10.81 -1.35
N GLU A 607 18.02 9.77 -1.13
CA GLU A 607 18.41 9.03 0.07
C GLU A 607 17.50 9.10 1.29
N THR A 608 16.56 8.15 1.39
CA THR A 608 16.39 7.28 2.59
C THR A 608 15.19 6.33 2.47
N SER A 609 14.33 6.43 1.44
CA SER A 609 13.06 5.67 1.35
C SER A 609 13.26 4.29 0.74
N GLY A 610 13.16 3.27 1.59
CA GLY A 610 13.13 1.88 1.21
C GLY A 610 12.14 1.57 0.10
N GLY A 611 12.69 1.12 -1.01
CA GLY A 611 12.18 -0.05 -1.69
C GLY A 611 13.26 -1.12 -1.68
N TYR A 612 12.83 -2.38 -1.73
CA TYR A 612 13.61 -3.59 -1.97
C TYR A 612 14.36 -4.17 -0.78
N ILE A 613 14.18 -5.49 -0.66
CA ILE A 613 14.61 -6.38 0.41
C ILE A 613 16.07 -6.10 0.78
N ASN A 614 16.25 -5.48 1.95
CA ASN A 614 17.54 -5.31 2.61
C ASN A 614 17.66 -6.42 3.66
N THR A 615 17.98 -7.64 3.20
CA THR A 615 18.50 -8.68 4.09
C THR A 615 19.89 -8.26 4.59
N SER A 616 20.21 -8.62 5.82
CA SER A 616 21.33 -8.17 6.66
C SER A 616 22.74 -8.20 6.04
N TRP A 617 22.95 -8.84 4.90
CA TRP A 617 24.22 -8.84 4.17
C TRP A 617 24.59 -7.48 3.57
N ARG A 618 23.64 -6.54 3.40
CA ARG A 618 23.93 -5.15 3.00
C ARG A 618 24.44 -4.24 4.14
N ARG A 619 24.65 -4.76 5.36
CA ARG A 619 25.11 -3.98 6.53
C ARG A 619 26.59 -4.17 6.88
N GLN A 620 27.33 -5.02 6.17
CA GLN A 620 28.78 -5.13 6.38
C GLN A 620 29.53 -4.27 5.35
N PRO A 621 30.47 -3.39 5.77
CA PRO A 621 31.07 -2.37 4.90
C PRO A 621 31.98 -2.88 3.76
N THR A 622 32.00 -4.18 3.47
CA THR A 622 33.00 -4.76 2.57
C THR A 622 32.48 -5.19 1.21
N HIS A 623 31.17 -5.25 0.93
CA HIS A 623 30.64 -5.69 -0.38
C HIS A 623 29.39 -4.89 -0.79
N PRO A 624 29.47 -4.00 -1.80
CA PRO A 624 28.34 -3.16 -2.15
C PRO A 624 27.79 -3.32 -3.60
N GLY A 625 27.96 -4.49 -4.25
CA GLY A 625 27.22 -4.81 -5.49
C GLY A 625 25.84 -5.46 -5.25
N GLY A 626 24.73 -4.70 -5.24
CA GLY A 626 23.41 -5.32 -4.92
C GLY A 626 22.12 -4.66 -5.44
N PHE A 627 22.17 -3.69 -6.35
CA PHE A 627 20.97 -2.98 -6.82
C PHE A 627 20.42 -3.43 -8.19
N LEU A 628 21.17 -4.18 -9.00
CA LEU A 628 20.82 -4.48 -10.40
C LEU A 628 20.20 -5.86 -10.67
N LEU A 629 20.12 -6.77 -9.70
CA LEU A 629 19.92 -8.19 -10.00
C LEU A 629 18.46 -8.62 -10.24
N ASP A 630 17.46 -7.87 -9.78
CA ASP A 630 16.03 -8.26 -9.91
C ASP A 630 15.33 -7.41 -10.98
N GLY A 631 15.34 -6.07 -10.85
CA GLY A 631 14.77 -5.17 -11.85
C GLY A 631 15.68 -4.88 -13.05
N GLY A 632 17.00 -4.87 -12.84
CA GLY A 632 17.99 -4.57 -13.88
C GLY A 632 18.19 -5.72 -14.86
N VAL A 633 18.17 -6.96 -14.37
CA VAL A 633 18.26 -8.16 -15.20
C VAL A 633 17.06 -8.26 -16.16
N HIS A 634 15.83 -8.06 -15.68
CA HIS A 634 14.63 -8.06 -16.53
C HIS A 634 14.66 -6.95 -17.59
N PHE A 635 15.16 -5.77 -17.23
CA PHE A 635 15.32 -4.65 -18.15
C PHE A 635 16.39 -4.92 -19.23
N VAL A 636 17.55 -5.42 -18.82
CA VAL A 636 18.66 -5.78 -19.74
C VAL A 636 18.23 -6.89 -20.69
N ALA A 637 17.51 -7.89 -20.18
CA ALA A 637 16.94 -8.97 -20.97
C ALA A 637 15.98 -8.44 -22.05
N ALA A 638 15.10 -7.51 -21.68
CA ALA A 638 14.17 -6.87 -22.62
C ALA A 638 14.89 -6.01 -23.67
N LEU A 639 15.87 -5.22 -23.24
CA LEU A 639 16.66 -4.35 -24.11
C LEU A 639 17.49 -5.16 -25.11
N ARG A 640 18.13 -6.24 -24.66
CA ARG A 640 18.92 -7.14 -25.50
C ARG A 640 18.08 -7.72 -26.63
N GLN A 641 16.88 -8.22 -26.33
CA GLN A 641 15.98 -8.74 -27.37
C GLN A 641 15.53 -7.66 -28.37
N LEU A 642 15.15 -6.49 -27.87
CA LEU A 642 14.71 -5.39 -28.74
C LEU A 642 15.83 -4.92 -29.66
N MET A 643 17.06 -4.77 -29.15
CA MET A 643 18.21 -4.38 -29.95
C MET A 643 18.67 -5.46 -30.93
N GLY A 644 18.69 -6.74 -30.50
CA GLY A 644 19.04 -7.86 -31.38
C GLY A 644 18.06 -8.03 -32.55
N SER A 645 16.82 -7.52 -32.40
CA SER A 645 15.85 -7.47 -33.49
C SER A 645 16.13 -6.41 -34.56
N LEU A 646 16.91 -5.38 -34.22
CA LEU A 646 17.21 -4.20 -35.06
C LEU A 646 18.52 -4.34 -35.86
N GLY A 647 19.22 -5.48 -35.80
CA GLY A 647 20.36 -5.80 -36.65
C GLY A 647 21.14 -7.06 -36.20
N SER A 648 21.91 -7.70 -37.10
CA SER A 648 22.71 -8.89 -36.77
C SER A 648 24.03 -8.51 -36.08
N LEU A 649 23.99 -8.33 -34.77
CA LEU A 649 25.18 -8.07 -33.96
C LEU A 649 25.43 -9.31 -33.10
N GLY A 650 26.64 -9.87 -33.17
CA GLY A 650 27.00 -11.00 -32.30
C GLY A 650 27.10 -10.55 -30.84
N ASP A 651 26.93 -11.50 -29.91
CA ASP A 651 26.85 -11.28 -28.45
C ASP A 651 27.92 -10.31 -27.90
N ALA A 652 29.16 -10.42 -28.36
CA ALA A 652 30.27 -9.58 -27.90
C ALA A 652 30.16 -8.11 -28.33
N SER A 653 29.55 -7.83 -29.49
CA SER A 653 29.34 -6.45 -29.97
C SER A 653 28.15 -5.78 -29.29
N GLU A 654 27.14 -6.56 -28.86
CA GLU A 654 25.99 -6.04 -28.11
C GLU A 654 26.42 -5.65 -26.70
N ILE A 655 27.15 -6.53 -26.02
CA ILE A 655 27.74 -6.28 -24.70
C ILE A 655 28.67 -5.07 -24.74
N ALA A 656 29.56 -4.97 -25.72
CA ALA A 656 30.48 -3.83 -25.85
C ALA A 656 29.76 -2.50 -26.14
N ARG A 657 28.65 -2.49 -26.86
CA ARG A 657 27.84 -1.27 -27.10
C ARG A 657 27.06 -0.86 -25.87
N LEU A 658 26.47 -1.83 -25.16
CA LEU A 658 25.77 -1.61 -23.88
C LEU A 658 26.73 -1.21 -22.75
N ALA A 659 28.00 -1.64 -22.79
CA ALA A 659 29.03 -1.27 -21.83
C ALA A 659 29.74 0.06 -22.18
N CYS A 660 30.11 0.30 -23.45
CA CYS A 660 30.66 1.60 -23.87
C CYS A 660 29.70 2.76 -23.55
N PHE A 661 28.41 2.44 -23.46
CA PHE A 661 27.34 3.31 -23.03
C PHE A 661 27.46 3.77 -21.55
N ALA A 662 28.06 2.97 -20.65
CA ALA A 662 28.35 3.34 -19.26
C ALA A 662 29.76 3.97 -19.06
N ALA A 663 30.67 3.88 -20.03
CA ALA A 663 31.95 4.59 -19.98
C ALA A 663 31.84 6.12 -20.21
N GLN A 664 30.72 6.59 -20.77
CA GLN A 664 30.45 8.02 -20.99
C GLN A 664 29.84 8.73 -19.76
N LEU A 665 29.71 8.05 -18.63
CA LEU A 665 29.24 8.62 -17.37
C LEU A 665 30.27 9.65 -16.85
N GLN A 666 29.86 10.90 -16.62
CA GLN A 666 30.77 11.97 -16.17
C GLN A 666 31.30 11.72 -14.75
N PRO A 667 32.51 12.24 -14.39
CA PRO A 667 33.21 11.89 -13.15
C PRO A 667 32.60 12.43 -11.85
N HIS A 668 31.65 13.37 -11.92
CA HIS A 668 31.09 14.03 -10.75
C HIS A 668 29.59 14.26 -10.92
N LEU A 669 28.76 13.36 -10.39
CA LEU A 669 27.32 13.58 -10.25
C LEU A 669 26.87 13.21 -8.82
N PRO A 670 26.29 14.15 -8.05
CA PRO A 670 25.60 13.88 -6.78
C PRO A 670 24.26 13.14 -7.01
N PRO A 671 23.60 12.59 -5.97
CA PRO A 671 22.59 11.53 -6.09
C PRO A 671 21.18 12.02 -6.50
N VAL A 672 21.08 12.81 -7.56
CA VAL A 672 19.87 12.99 -8.38
C VAL A 672 20.34 13.47 -9.75
N ASP A 673 20.23 12.65 -10.80
CA ASP A 673 19.76 13.09 -12.13
C ASP A 673 19.90 12.03 -13.23
N THR A 674 19.03 12.20 -14.22
CA THR A 674 18.94 11.47 -15.49
C THR A 674 20.30 11.37 -16.19
N LEU A 675 20.75 10.16 -16.55
CA LEU A 675 21.95 9.91 -17.34
C LEU A 675 21.72 10.23 -18.81
N ARG A 676 22.56 11.10 -19.37
CA ARG A 676 22.59 11.38 -20.82
C ARG A 676 23.80 10.74 -21.48
N GLY A 677 23.58 9.79 -22.38
CA GLY A 677 24.64 9.18 -23.20
C GLY A 677 24.44 9.45 -24.68
N VAL A 678 25.51 9.67 -25.44
CA VAL A 678 25.44 9.87 -26.90
C VAL A 678 26.09 8.69 -27.61
N ALA A 679 25.27 7.86 -28.26
CA ALA A 679 25.75 6.73 -29.06
C ALA A 679 25.97 7.18 -30.51
N VAL A 680 27.15 6.85 -31.07
CA VAL A 680 27.48 7.12 -32.47
C VAL A 680 27.66 5.78 -33.19
N THR A 681 26.86 5.54 -34.23
CA THR A 681 27.01 4.34 -35.07
C THR A 681 28.15 4.52 -36.08
N ARG A 682 28.63 3.43 -36.69
CA ARG A 682 29.73 3.44 -37.70
C ARG A 682 29.45 4.36 -38.90
N GLY A 683 28.20 4.77 -39.14
CA GLY A 683 27.78 5.71 -40.19
C GLY A 683 27.82 7.19 -39.78
N GLY A 684 28.28 7.53 -38.57
CA GLY A 684 28.40 8.92 -38.12
C GLY A 684 27.10 9.56 -37.63
N VAL A 685 26.04 8.78 -37.45
CA VAL A 685 24.76 9.27 -36.90
C VAL A 685 24.79 9.12 -35.38
N SER A 686 24.49 10.22 -34.68
CA SER A 686 24.48 10.32 -33.22
C SER A 686 23.05 10.30 -32.66
N GLY A 687 22.79 9.45 -31.67
CA GLY A 687 21.54 9.41 -30.89
C GLY A 687 21.77 9.84 -29.44
N VAL A 688 20.77 10.49 -28.83
CA VAL A 688 20.79 10.88 -27.40
C VAL A 688 19.96 9.91 -26.60
N LEU A 689 20.56 9.28 -25.58
CA LEU A 689 19.89 8.46 -24.59
C LEU A 689 19.69 9.27 -23.30
N ASN A 690 18.51 9.21 -22.70
CA ASN A 690 18.24 9.62 -21.32
C ASN A 690 17.93 8.37 -20.47
N MET A 691 18.46 8.23 -19.25
CA MET A 691 18.07 7.18 -18.30
C MET A 691 17.81 7.76 -16.91
N SER A 692 16.70 7.39 -16.27
CA SER A 692 16.48 7.63 -14.83
C SER A 692 16.17 6.31 -14.16
N PHE A 693 16.88 5.95 -13.09
CA PHE A 693 16.66 4.68 -12.39
C PHE A 693 15.64 4.83 -11.27
N GLY A 694 14.64 3.95 -11.27
CA GLY A 694 13.66 3.77 -10.22
C GLY A 694 13.24 2.30 -10.17
N THR A 695 12.68 1.88 -9.05
CA THR A 695 12.38 0.48 -8.76
C THR A 695 10.87 0.28 -8.49
N GLU A 696 10.31 -0.82 -9.03
CA GLU A 696 8.90 -1.26 -9.21
C GLU A 696 8.23 -0.79 -10.52
N PHE A 697 8.18 -1.68 -11.52
CA PHE A 697 7.45 -1.52 -12.78
C PHE A 697 5.96 -1.92 -12.64
N GLY A 698 5.20 -1.16 -11.84
CA GLY A 698 3.81 -1.50 -11.48
C GLY A 698 2.71 -0.68 -12.17
N GLY A 699 3.02 0.15 -13.18
CA GLY A 699 2.05 1.06 -13.79
C GLY A 699 2.42 1.46 -15.22
N PRO A 700 1.67 2.38 -15.88
CA PRO A 700 1.88 2.81 -17.27
C PRO A 700 3.14 3.67 -17.48
N LEU A 701 4.23 3.35 -16.78
CA LEU A 701 5.33 4.25 -16.43
C LEU A 701 6.68 3.84 -17.05
N LEU A 702 6.68 2.93 -18.02
CA LEU A 702 7.85 2.53 -18.81
C LEU A 702 7.55 2.83 -20.28
N GLU A 703 8.29 3.76 -20.89
CA GLU A 703 8.19 4.08 -22.31
C GLU A 703 9.57 3.90 -22.97
N VAL A 704 9.68 2.93 -23.85
CA VAL A 704 10.87 2.71 -24.69
C VAL A 704 10.58 3.24 -26.08
N VAL A 705 11.40 4.17 -26.55
CA VAL A 705 11.30 4.76 -27.87
C VAL A 705 12.54 4.39 -28.68
N VAL A 706 12.32 3.69 -29.78
CA VAL A 706 13.31 3.34 -30.80
C VAL A 706 13.06 4.22 -32.02
N THR A 707 14.09 4.86 -32.55
CA THR A 707 14.03 5.59 -33.83
C THR A 707 15.03 4.97 -34.79
N THR A 708 14.55 4.59 -35.96
CA THR A 708 15.38 4.10 -37.07
C THR A 708 15.37 5.11 -38.21
N THR A 709 16.16 4.87 -39.27
CA THR A 709 16.15 5.70 -40.49
C THR A 709 14.79 5.72 -41.20
N GLU A 710 13.95 4.72 -40.95
CA GLU A 710 12.65 4.50 -41.62
C GLU A 710 11.44 4.83 -40.73
N GLY A 711 11.63 5.19 -39.46
CA GLY A 711 10.55 5.63 -38.58
C GLY A 711 10.83 5.50 -37.08
N ARG A 712 9.78 5.58 -36.26
CA ARG A 712 9.83 5.56 -34.79
C ARG A 712 8.88 4.50 -34.22
N LEU A 713 9.35 3.74 -33.25
CA LEU A 713 8.60 2.77 -32.46
C LEU A 713 8.63 3.16 -30.99
N THR A 714 7.48 3.21 -30.34
CA THR A 714 7.33 3.44 -28.90
C THR A 714 6.67 2.21 -28.28
N TRP A 715 7.31 1.57 -27.33
CA TRP A 715 6.77 0.46 -26.55
C TRP A 715 6.51 0.89 -25.10
N THR A 716 5.33 0.55 -24.60
CA THR A 716 4.99 0.59 -23.18
C THR A 716 4.41 -0.76 -22.76
N PRO A 717 4.33 -1.08 -21.45
CA PRO A 717 3.65 -2.27 -20.96
C PRO A 717 2.18 -2.42 -21.40
N ARG A 718 1.55 -1.34 -21.92
CA ARG A 718 0.13 -1.32 -22.34
C ARG A 718 -0.10 -1.03 -23.82
N CYS A 719 0.91 -0.59 -24.57
CA CYS A 719 0.74 -0.30 -25.99
C CYS A 719 2.07 -0.32 -26.75
N VAL A 720 1.99 -0.63 -28.05
CA VAL A 720 3.08 -0.42 -29.01
C VAL A 720 2.59 0.57 -30.06
N THR A 721 3.30 1.67 -30.22
CA THR A 721 3.00 2.72 -31.20
C THR A 721 4.10 2.74 -32.26
N VAL A 722 3.73 2.69 -33.54
CA VAL A 722 4.67 2.68 -34.66
C VAL A 722 4.34 3.82 -35.62
N MET A 723 5.36 4.55 -36.06
CA MET A 723 5.23 5.67 -36.98
C MET A 723 6.29 5.53 -38.06
N ARG A 724 5.91 5.24 -39.31
CA ARG A 724 6.88 5.19 -40.42
C ARG A 724 7.13 6.58 -40.99
N ARG A 725 8.28 6.73 -41.64
CA ARG A 725 8.66 7.96 -42.32
C ARG A 725 7.66 8.27 -43.44
N GLY A 726 6.89 9.35 -43.27
CA GLY A 726 5.84 9.77 -44.19
C GLY A 726 4.41 9.49 -43.71
N ASP A 727 4.24 8.77 -42.60
CA ASP A 727 2.91 8.57 -41.99
C ASP A 727 2.41 9.87 -41.34
N VAL A 728 1.14 10.19 -41.55
CA VAL A 728 0.45 11.35 -40.94
C VAL A 728 -0.07 11.02 -39.53
N THR A 729 -0.39 9.74 -39.28
CA THR A 729 -0.94 9.25 -38.01
C THR A 729 -0.21 7.99 -37.57
N PRO A 730 0.18 7.86 -36.30
CA PRO A 730 0.86 6.66 -35.80
C PRO A 730 -0.10 5.47 -35.71
N ALA A 731 0.38 4.27 -36.01
CA ALA A 731 -0.33 3.02 -35.77
C ALA A 731 -0.18 2.64 -34.30
N VAL A 732 -1.29 2.56 -33.56
CA VAL A 732 -1.31 2.19 -32.13
C VAL A 732 -1.87 0.79 -31.99
N ILE A 733 -1.13 -0.09 -31.30
CA ILE A 733 -1.54 -1.43 -30.92
C ILE A 733 -1.78 -1.41 -29.40
N ASP A 734 -3.03 -1.59 -28.97
CA ASP A 734 -3.48 -1.48 -27.57
C ASP A 734 -3.65 -2.87 -26.92
N THR A 735 -3.44 -2.95 -25.60
CA THR A 735 -3.59 -4.15 -24.76
C THR A 735 -5.03 -4.52 -24.42
N ALA A 736 -6.01 -3.65 -24.71
CA ALA A 736 -7.43 -3.95 -24.51
C ALA A 736 -8.04 -4.84 -25.61
N ASP A 737 -7.32 -5.12 -26.69
CA ASP A 737 -7.75 -6.02 -27.77
C ASP A 737 -7.30 -7.47 -27.50
N PRO A 738 -8.20 -8.41 -27.15
CA PRO A 738 -7.87 -9.80 -26.85
C PRO A 738 -7.29 -10.57 -28.05
N ALA A 739 -7.51 -10.07 -29.28
CA ALA A 739 -6.96 -10.68 -30.49
C ALA A 739 -5.51 -10.27 -30.77
N ALA A 740 -5.07 -9.12 -30.22
CA ALA A 740 -3.71 -8.60 -30.36
C ALA A 740 -2.81 -8.95 -29.15
N PHE A 741 -3.40 -9.15 -27.96
CA PHE A 741 -2.72 -9.50 -26.72
C PHE A 741 -3.50 -10.60 -25.97
N PRO A 742 -2.94 -11.81 -25.77
CA PRO A 742 -3.56 -12.81 -24.90
C PRO A 742 -3.72 -12.25 -23.47
N ALA A 743 -4.87 -12.52 -22.84
CA ALA A 743 -5.36 -11.86 -21.63
C ALA A 743 -4.30 -11.56 -20.56
N ALA A 744 -4.41 -10.37 -19.95
CA ALA A 744 -3.55 -9.87 -18.87
C ALA A 744 -3.44 -10.78 -17.63
N GLU A 745 -4.32 -11.77 -17.50
CA GLU A 745 -4.29 -12.81 -16.46
C GLU A 745 -3.17 -13.85 -16.66
N ALA A 746 -2.59 -13.95 -17.86
CA ALA A 746 -1.53 -14.92 -18.19
C ALA A 746 -0.10 -14.36 -18.03
N ASN A 747 0.07 -13.17 -17.47
CA ASN A 747 1.38 -12.51 -17.38
C ASN A 747 2.06 -12.76 -16.02
N GLY A 748 3.26 -13.35 -16.04
CA GLY A 748 4.15 -13.44 -14.87
C GLY A 748 4.59 -14.86 -14.52
N VAL A 749 5.17 -15.00 -13.32
CA VAL A 749 5.80 -16.23 -12.77
C VAL A 749 4.95 -17.49 -12.99
N LYS A 750 3.62 -17.38 -12.89
CA LYS A 750 2.69 -18.50 -13.09
C LYS A 750 2.78 -19.15 -14.49
N ALA A 751 2.88 -18.35 -15.55
CA ALA A 751 2.96 -18.86 -16.92
C ALA A 751 4.32 -19.51 -17.21
N GLU A 752 5.38 -18.98 -16.60
CA GLU A 752 6.74 -19.53 -16.65
C GLU A 752 6.81 -20.89 -15.94
N PHE A 753 6.19 -21.01 -14.76
CA PHE A 753 6.04 -22.29 -14.06
C PHE A 753 5.26 -23.33 -14.86
N ALA A 754 4.23 -22.89 -15.57
CA ALA A 754 3.47 -23.75 -16.48
C ALA A 754 4.34 -24.21 -17.68
N ALA A 755 5.10 -23.29 -18.29
CA ALA A 755 6.03 -23.63 -19.37
C ALA A 755 7.11 -24.63 -18.92
N PHE A 756 7.63 -24.45 -17.71
CA PHE A 756 8.56 -25.38 -17.09
C PHE A 756 7.93 -26.76 -16.82
N ALA A 757 6.70 -26.80 -16.30
CA ALA A 757 5.97 -28.06 -16.09
C ALA A 757 5.78 -28.85 -17.40
N ARG A 758 5.39 -28.16 -18.48
CA ARG A 758 5.29 -28.77 -19.82
C ARG A 758 6.65 -29.25 -20.35
N SER A 759 7.74 -28.56 -20.03
CA SER A 759 9.10 -28.94 -20.42
C SER A 759 9.56 -30.22 -19.71
N ILE A 760 9.17 -30.40 -18.44
CA ILE A 760 9.39 -31.66 -17.70
C ILE A 760 8.62 -32.80 -18.39
N ALA A 761 7.36 -32.59 -18.77
CA ALA A 761 6.52 -33.61 -19.39
C ALA A 761 6.99 -34.02 -20.80
N THR A 762 7.58 -33.10 -21.57
CA THR A 762 8.01 -33.32 -22.95
C THR A 762 9.46 -33.82 -23.10
N GLY A 763 10.23 -33.80 -22.01
CA GLY A 763 11.59 -34.33 -21.94
C GLY A 763 12.63 -33.41 -22.55
N ALA A 764 13.30 -32.62 -21.70
CA ALA A 764 14.55 -31.85 -21.85
C ALA A 764 14.80 -30.95 -23.08
N ALA A 765 14.33 -31.29 -24.28
CA ALA A 765 14.60 -30.60 -25.54
C ALA A 765 13.81 -29.29 -25.72
N ALA A 766 12.93 -28.94 -24.78
CA ALA A 766 11.95 -27.86 -24.93
C ALA A 766 12.00 -26.78 -23.84
N VAL A 767 13.07 -26.71 -23.03
CA VAL A 767 13.25 -25.55 -22.15
C VAL A 767 13.40 -24.33 -23.02
N ASP A 768 12.49 -23.36 -22.85
CA ASP A 768 12.57 -22.08 -23.54
C ASP A 768 13.96 -21.50 -23.30
N GLN A 769 14.70 -21.23 -24.37
CA GLN A 769 16.06 -20.70 -24.26
C GLN A 769 16.05 -19.45 -23.40
N LEU A 770 15.00 -18.63 -23.50
CA LEU A 770 14.76 -17.40 -22.75
C LEU A 770 14.65 -17.58 -21.23
N GLN A 771 14.38 -18.78 -20.74
CA GLN A 771 14.26 -19.10 -19.31
C GLN A 771 15.46 -19.91 -18.79
N SER A 772 16.47 -20.11 -19.64
CA SER A 772 17.61 -20.95 -19.29
C SER A 772 18.58 -20.25 -18.33
N PRO A 773 19.32 -21.01 -17.50
CA PRO A 773 20.37 -20.46 -16.64
C PRO A 773 21.44 -19.70 -17.42
N ARG A 774 21.67 -20.11 -18.69
CA ARG A 774 22.64 -19.48 -19.59
C ARG A 774 22.21 -18.09 -20.03
N GLU A 775 20.94 -17.90 -20.37
CA GLU A 775 20.39 -16.57 -20.68
C GLU A 775 20.43 -15.66 -19.46
N ALA A 776 20.03 -16.17 -18.28
CA ALA A 776 20.15 -15.42 -17.04
C ALA A 776 21.60 -14.97 -16.76
N LEU A 777 22.59 -15.83 -17.02
CA LEU A 777 24.01 -15.45 -16.93
C LEU A 777 24.42 -14.39 -17.95
N GLN A 778 23.91 -14.44 -19.18
CA GLN A 778 24.19 -13.44 -20.19
C GLN A 778 23.67 -12.05 -19.79
N ASP A 779 22.47 -12.00 -19.23
CA ASP A 779 21.89 -10.74 -18.74
C ASP A 779 22.67 -10.20 -17.52
N LEU A 780 23.09 -11.09 -16.61
CA LEU A 780 24.00 -10.76 -15.50
C LEU A 780 25.37 -10.24 -15.96
N LEU A 781 25.90 -10.78 -17.05
CA LEU A 781 27.20 -10.36 -17.60
C LEU A 781 27.15 -8.98 -18.23
N VAL A 782 26.06 -8.65 -18.91
CA VAL A 782 25.82 -7.30 -19.43
C VAL A 782 25.78 -6.31 -18.27
N VAL A 783 25.05 -6.64 -17.19
CA VAL A 783 25.00 -5.84 -15.96
C VAL A 783 26.41 -5.66 -15.37
N GLU A 784 27.18 -6.72 -15.22
CA GLU A 784 28.55 -6.67 -14.70
C GLU A 784 29.47 -5.82 -15.59
N THR A 785 29.37 -5.96 -16.91
CA THR A 785 30.20 -5.19 -17.85
C THR A 785 29.82 -3.70 -17.85
N MET A 786 28.53 -3.37 -17.73
CA MET A 786 28.07 -2.00 -17.52
C MET A 786 28.70 -1.39 -16.26
N LEU A 787 28.71 -2.13 -15.14
CA LEU A 787 29.36 -1.71 -13.90
C LEU A 787 30.87 -1.50 -14.06
N GLN A 788 31.55 -2.38 -14.80
CA GLN A 788 33.00 -2.31 -15.03
C GLN A 788 33.44 -1.19 -15.97
N SER A 789 32.55 -0.70 -16.84
CA SER A 789 32.88 0.26 -17.90
C SER A 789 32.92 1.73 -17.47
N GLY A 790 32.46 2.09 -16.27
CA GLY A 790 32.55 3.46 -15.73
C GLY A 790 34.00 3.97 -15.66
N ALA A 791 34.23 5.25 -15.96
CA ALA A 791 35.52 5.84 -16.36
C ALA A 791 36.72 5.66 -15.39
N GLU A 792 36.51 5.24 -14.14
CA GLU A 792 37.59 4.84 -13.23
C GLU A 792 37.21 3.53 -12.55
N GLY A 793 37.75 2.40 -13.05
CA GLY A 793 37.45 1.03 -12.62
C GLY A 793 37.80 0.66 -11.16
N GLY A 794 37.91 1.64 -10.26
CA GLY A 794 38.07 1.46 -8.82
C GLY A 794 36.82 1.84 -8.01
N ALA A 795 36.13 2.93 -8.34
CA ALA A 795 35.08 3.48 -7.45
C ALA A 795 33.75 2.70 -7.50
N LEU A 796 33.32 2.25 -8.69
CA LEU A 796 32.11 1.42 -8.86
C LEU A 796 32.27 -0.05 -8.41
N ARG A 797 33.50 -0.42 -8.03
CA ARG A 797 33.91 -1.80 -7.66
C ARG A 797 34.21 -1.94 -6.16
N GLU A 798 34.58 -0.84 -5.49
CA GLU A 798 34.68 -0.72 -4.03
C GLU A 798 33.38 -0.15 -3.39
N LEU A 799 32.64 0.71 -4.13
CA LEU A 799 31.18 0.75 -4.31
C LEU A 799 30.57 -0.64 -4.60
#